data_AF-A0A195FRE6-F1
#
_entry.id   AF-A0A195FRE6-F1
#
_cell.length_a   1.000
_cell.length_b   1.000
_cell.length_c   1.000
_cell.angle_alpha   90.00
_cell.angle_beta   90.00
_cell.angle_gamma   90.00
#
_symmetry.space_group_name_H-M   'P 1'
#
loop_
_entity.id
_entity.type
_entity.pdbx_description
1 polymer ?
#
loop_
_entity_poly.entity_id
_entity_poly.type
_entity_poly.pdbx_seq_one_letter_code
_entity_poly.pdbx_strand_id
1 'polypeptide(L)'
;MDNLLKELEALKIRIDFFEDNSSWTPCIDLIQKSFVPQRTVGVERPCEEKDFREYRLVVERNLHNVRSMLQHISNSSREKHFQLSNATGIVRTFGMNLLLLIGEHSEKNIWNTAECVSISKELLASFCDLYVCQSISQFLSENENLRNLLLILRPKLLKDTWKTYPSAVACYRWFLQEAELDLIQFINILLIHMTYTYLYIHIHIFTYILIKNISLIKKIMITIKKKILNSSLYTVMNFSYICILIYYILYIYILNIYSLNKYWTTRDEVLSTLIENMEFEQNIELRHVYMLSLPQLITNIGCAKWCGALIRILTEYCEHHTDLRTLKATLEMAKMFLLMFRLRIAAHCAPLYTVFLKLHFDLTETPVFDRAIMQNLEDCICMLYQLSPNVGYTVINDDRMRSVLNSSLPVVCQGGIIRIPIGGSYWMLLWGNYKFPYLTIDYYVKKLKSKIISCYMGDNFTIIVNDYKSIKEVLSREEFDGRVITAHIKDRAFGKELGIFFIEGPQWQEQRRFTLRHMRDFGFGRRQDKLESEIMDEMTLFLDILKNGPIYDGEKEILKGNLAFFPDIMYASAANNIWNVMFGRRFDRSEHDIPRRLCRMALLFQRANDTIGGAISQRSIFRYFGNMFGYTNHIKGSSTVSNIIKKYLDYQKTIISENDDQGFVDRYLKKLDGDDKLNNFTEEQLIILLTDVMFPAFSAIPIMITHVIKYLMHHPRVMEKVQNEIDNVVGTGRLATWDDRKNLPYLEATIRETMRIETLTPLSVTHKCLKKTTLGGYEIPVNTSIFTNLAAIHHDPDLWGDPKIFRPERFLKEDGQLAKDFTLPFGFGRRLCAGETYARYNMFETVVLLVQNFNFFFIEGEPSSLENKLPGLIVSPKELWIRLESR
;
A
#
# COMPACT_ATOMS: atom_id res chain seq x y z
N MET A 1 42.52 39.41 35.01
CA MET A 1 43.35 38.34 34.46
C MET A 1 44.81 38.72 34.48
N ASP A 2 45.21 39.84 33.87
CA ASP A 2 46.58 40.37 34.03
C ASP A 2 46.92 40.69 35.49
N ASN A 3 45.94 41.07 36.31
CA ASN A 3 46.15 41.26 37.75
C ASN A 3 46.45 39.97 38.52
N LEU A 4 45.95 38.81 38.11
CA LEU A 4 46.11 37.56 38.88
C LEU A 4 47.42 36.84 38.48
N LEU A 5 47.80 36.95 37.20
CA LEU A 5 49.15 36.63 36.73
C LEU A 5 50.18 37.60 37.34
N LYS A 6 49.89 38.91 37.40
CA LYS A 6 50.71 39.87 38.15
C LYS A 6 50.71 39.65 39.65
N GLU A 7 49.63 39.14 40.27
CA GLU A 7 49.59 38.79 41.70
C GLU A 7 50.36 37.50 41.98
N LEU A 8 50.31 36.51 41.08
CA LEU A 8 51.14 35.30 41.14
C LEU A 8 52.62 35.58 40.81
N GLU A 9 52.91 36.55 39.96
CA GLU A 9 54.28 37.08 39.71
C GLU A 9 54.76 38.01 40.83
N ALA A 10 53.84 38.77 41.47
CA ALA A 10 54.13 39.62 42.64
C ALA A 10 54.26 38.83 43.94
N LEU A 11 53.66 37.64 44.01
CA LEU A 11 54.11 36.52 44.83
C LEU A 11 55.46 36.03 44.29
N LYS A 12 56.49 36.91 44.30
CA LYS A 12 57.88 36.47 44.35
C LYS A 12 57.91 35.45 45.48
N ILE A 13 57.98 34.18 45.11
CA ILE A 13 57.80 33.03 45.99
C ILE A 13 58.82 33.18 47.11
N ARG A 14 58.41 33.83 48.20
CA ARG A 14 59.20 33.88 49.42
C ARG A 14 59.24 32.46 49.94
N ILE A 15 60.28 32.19 50.69
CA ILE A 15 60.72 30.86 51.12
C ILE A 15 59.65 30.14 51.97
N ASP A 16 58.50 30.78 52.24
CA ASP A 16 57.47 30.35 53.19
C ASP A 16 56.09 30.06 52.56
N PHE A 17 55.97 29.83 51.23
CA PHE A 17 54.68 29.48 50.56
C PHE A 17 53.94 28.28 51.21
N PHE A 18 54.67 27.42 51.92
CA PHE A 18 54.14 26.23 52.57
C PHE A 18 53.82 26.42 54.06
N GLU A 19 54.14 27.59 54.65
CA GLU A 19 53.90 27.89 56.08
C GLU A 19 52.71 28.84 56.31
N ASP A 20 52.38 29.70 55.34
CA ASP A 20 51.26 30.66 55.46
C ASP A 20 50.00 30.20 54.71
N ASN A 21 48.92 29.93 55.46
CA ASN A 21 47.60 29.59 54.93
C ASN A 21 47.04 30.67 53.97
N SER A 22 47.48 31.94 54.09
CA SER A 22 47.01 33.03 53.22
C SER A 22 47.36 32.82 51.75
N SER A 23 48.46 32.10 51.47
CA SER A 23 48.97 31.87 50.10
C SER A 23 48.16 30.85 49.29
N TRP A 24 47.38 29.98 49.95
CA TRP A 24 46.56 28.95 49.29
C TRP A 24 45.20 29.46 48.82
N THR A 25 44.72 30.57 49.38
CA THR A 25 43.38 31.09 49.13
C THR A 25 43.19 31.57 47.68
N PRO A 26 44.14 32.32 47.07
CA PRO A 26 44.06 32.69 45.67
C PRO A 26 44.07 31.49 44.71
N CYS A 27 44.84 30.44 45.05
CA CYS A 27 44.93 29.20 44.28
C CYS A 27 43.60 28.43 44.29
N ILE A 28 42.95 28.34 45.46
CA ILE A 28 41.63 27.72 45.60
C ILE A 28 40.56 28.52 44.85
N ASP A 29 40.58 29.85 44.94
CA ASP A 29 39.65 30.74 44.24
C ASP A 29 39.74 30.61 42.71
N LEU A 30 40.97 30.48 42.17
CA LEU A 30 41.17 30.22 40.75
C LEU A 30 40.55 28.88 40.31
N ILE A 31 40.73 27.82 41.09
CA ILE A 31 40.13 26.50 40.82
C ILE A 31 38.59 26.59 40.88
N GLN A 32 38.04 27.24 41.90
CA GLN A 32 36.58 27.35 42.08
C GLN A 32 35.91 28.18 40.98
N LYS A 33 36.57 29.25 40.51
CA LYS A 33 36.13 30.04 39.34
C LYS A 33 36.21 29.27 38.01
N SER A 34 36.83 28.10 38.02
CA SER A 34 36.97 27.22 36.86
C SER A 34 35.93 26.09 36.83
N PHE A 35 35.08 25.96 37.85
CA PHE A 35 34.02 24.96 37.87
C PHE A 35 32.90 25.27 36.88
N VAL A 36 32.25 24.22 36.42
CA VAL A 36 31.08 24.33 35.55
C VAL A 36 29.91 24.96 36.31
N PRO A 37 29.36 26.09 35.83
CA PRO A 37 28.28 26.77 36.51
C PRO A 37 26.99 25.95 36.45
N GLN A 38 26.05 26.31 37.33
CA GLN A 38 24.70 25.77 37.28
C GLN A 38 24.06 26.10 35.93
N ARG A 39 23.38 25.11 35.36
CA ARG A 39 22.58 25.26 34.13
C ARG A 39 21.41 26.22 34.37
N THR A 40 21.29 27.26 33.53
CA THR A 40 20.20 28.24 33.56
C THR A 40 19.12 28.05 32.48
N VAL A 41 19.37 27.21 31.46
CA VAL A 41 18.46 26.99 30.30
C VAL A 41 18.31 25.48 30.02
N GLY A 42 17.11 25.01 29.63
CA GLY A 42 16.88 23.61 29.19
C GLY A 42 15.88 22.78 30.02
N VAL A 43 14.79 23.38 30.51
CA VAL A 43 13.72 22.61 31.17
C VAL A 43 12.83 21.86 30.16
N GLU A 44 12.75 22.35 28.92
CA GLU A 44 11.83 21.85 27.88
C GLU A 44 12.53 21.18 26.68
N ARG A 45 13.87 21.25 26.58
CA ARG A 45 14.67 20.60 25.52
C ARG A 45 16.03 20.11 26.05
N PRO A 46 16.64 19.07 25.43
CA PRO A 46 18.00 18.63 25.73
C PRO A 46 19.03 19.75 25.57
N CYS A 47 20.12 19.68 26.35
CA CYS A 47 21.21 20.64 26.26
C CYS A 47 22.07 20.38 25.02
N GLU A 48 22.38 21.44 24.31
CA GLU A 48 23.24 21.41 23.12
C GLU A 48 24.57 22.12 23.40
N GLU A 49 25.58 21.84 22.58
CA GLU A 49 26.91 22.47 22.69
C GLU A 49 26.85 24.01 22.64
N LYS A 50 25.86 24.56 21.94
CA LYS A 50 25.59 26.01 21.87
C LYS A 50 25.25 26.63 23.22
N ASP A 51 24.65 25.86 24.14
CA ASP A 51 24.22 26.35 25.45
C ASP A 51 25.42 26.61 26.39
N PHE A 52 26.60 26.07 26.08
CA PHE A 52 27.84 26.26 26.83
C PHE A 52 28.90 27.05 26.06
N ARG A 53 28.56 27.68 24.93
CA ARG A 53 29.53 28.30 24.01
C ARG A 53 30.40 29.36 24.67
N GLU A 54 29.80 30.27 25.44
CA GLU A 54 30.55 31.31 26.17
C GLU A 54 31.40 30.71 27.30
N TYR A 55 30.86 29.71 28.00
CA TYR A 55 31.56 29.03 29.08
C TYR A 55 32.81 28.28 28.61
N ARG A 56 32.73 27.59 27.47
CA ARG A 56 33.85 26.80 26.92
C ARG A 56 35.09 27.64 26.66
N LEU A 57 34.91 28.85 26.13
CA LEU A 57 36.00 29.81 25.91
C LEU A 57 36.65 30.27 27.22
N VAL A 58 35.85 30.44 28.28
CA VAL A 58 36.33 30.86 29.59
C VAL A 58 37.04 29.72 30.32
N VAL A 59 36.51 28.50 30.25
CA VAL A 59 37.05 27.36 31.00
C VAL A 59 38.37 26.88 30.44
N GLU A 60 38.55 26.86 29.12
CA GLU A 60 39.80 26.44 28.50
C GLU A 60 40.96 27.35 28.92
N ARG A 61 40.72 28.66 28.86
CA ARG A 61 41.65 29.68 29.38
C ARG A 61 41.93 29.51 30.88
N ASN A 62 40.91 29.26 31.69
CA ASN A 62 41.08 29.08 33.13
C ASN A 62 41.86 27.79 33.46
N LEU A 63 41.62 26.69 32.74
CA LEU A 63 42.37 25.44 32.89
C LEU A 63 43.86 25.60 32.54
N HIS A 64 44.19 26.39 31.51
CA HIS A 64 45.58 26.76 31.24
C HIS A 64 46.23 27.52 32.41
N ASN A 65 45.50 28.47 33.03
CA ASN A 65 46.00 29.20 34.19
C ASN A 65 46.23 28.28 35.39
N VAL A 66 45.31 27.34 35.65
CA VAL A 66 45.46 26.32 36.70
C VAL A 66 46.67 25.43 36.40
N ARG A 67 46.91 25.06 35.14
CA ARG A 67 48.10 24.30 34.74
C ARG A 67 49.39 25.04 35.03
N SER A 68 49.49 26.32 34.64
CA SER A 68 50.68 27.14 34.93
C SER A 68 50.90 27.31 36.44
N MET A 69 49.83 27.54 37.21
CA MET A 69 49.90 27.59 38.67
C MET A 69 50.45 26.29 39.27
N LEU A 70 49.97 25.12 38.84
CA LEU A 70 50.48 23.83 39.33
C LEU A 70 51.93 23.57 38.96
N GLN A 71 52.36 23.96 37.75
CA GLN A 71 53.77 23.85 37.34
C GLN A 71 54.68 24.66 38.25
N HIS A 72 54.28 25.89 38.61
CA HIS A 72 55.02 26.70 39.58
C HIS A 72 55.07 26.06 40.97
N ILE A 73 53.93 25.57 41.49
CA ILE A 73 53.87 24.89 42.80
C ILE A 73 54.75 23.63 42.80
N SER A 74 54.72 22.84 41.72
CA SER A 74 55.53 21.63 41.57
C SER A 74 57.03 21.93 41.53
N ASN A 75 57.46 22.96 40.79
CA ASN A 75 58.86 23.38 40.73
C ASN A 75 59.36 23.86 42.10
N SER A 76 58.58 24.68 42.81
CA SER A 76 58.95 25.16 44.16
C SER A 76 58.91 24.05 45.22
N SER A 77 58.04 23.05 45.09
CA SER A 77 58.02 21.85 45.93
C SER A 77 59.28 21.01 45.75
N ARG A 78 59.75 20.85 44.49
CA ARG A 78 60.99 20.14 44.16
C ARG A 78 62.23 20.85 44.70
N GLU A 79 62.30 22.17 44.59
CA GLU A 79 63.43 22.98 45.09
C GLU A 79 63.58 22.93 46.63
N LYS A 80 62.47 22.78 47.38
CA LYS A 80 62.48 22.75 48.85
C LYS A 80 62.39 21.35 49.46
N HIS A 81 62.38 20.29 48.64
CA HIS A 81 62.10 18.90 49.08
C HIS A 81 60.83 18.80 49.96
N PHE A 82 59.83 19.62 49.68
CA PHE A 82 58.61 19.72 50.49
C PHE A 82 57.45 19.02 49.78
N GLN A 83 56.80 18.08 50.48
CA GLN A 83 55.69 17.30 49.94
C GLN A 83 54.38 17.70 50.63
N LEU A 84 53.29 17.78 49.87
CA LEU A 84 51.98 18.15 50.41
C LEU A 84 51.40 16.97 51.20
N SER A 85 51.35 17.12 52.52
CA SER A 85 50.67 16.18 53.40
C SER A 85 49.17 16.47 53.45
N ASN A 86 48.37 15.41 53.31
CA ASN A 86 46.91 15.44 53.38
C ASN A 86 46.35 15.77 54.80
N ALA A 87 47.22 16.01 55.78
CA ALA A 87 46.88 16.24 57.18
C ALA A 87 46.50 17.71 57.52
N THR A 88 46.81 18.68 56.66
CA THR A 88 46.57 20.11 56.92
C THR A 88 45.31 20.64 56.19
N GLY A 89 44.50 21.46 56.88
CA GLY A 89 43.14 21.81 56.46
C GLY A 89 43.04 22.47 55.08
N ILE A 90 43.79 23.54 54.83
CA ILE A 90 43.65 24.33 53.60
C ILE A 90 44.28 23.64 52.37
N VAL A 91 45.39 22.93 52.56
CA VAL A 91 46.05 22.12 51.52
C VAL A 91 45.16 20.96 51.10
N ARG A 92 44.45 20.34 52.05
CA ARG A 92 43.43 19.34 51.74
C ARG A 92 42.29 19.95 50.93
N THR A 93 41.78 21.12 51.32
CA THR A 93 40.73 21.82 50.55
C THR A 93 41.19 22.14 49.13
N PHE A 94 42.43 22.57 48.93
CA PHE A 94 43.03 22.77 47.61
C PHE A 94 43.01 21.48 46.77
N GLY A 95 43.50 20.37 47.33
CA GLY A 95 43.51 19.07 46.65
C GLY A 95 42.11 18.57 46.29
N MET A 96 41.13 18.76 47.17
CA MET A 96 39.73 18.37 46.91
C MET A 96 39.11 19.18 45.76
N ASN A 97 39.29 20.51 45.76
CA ASN A 97 38.76 21.34 44.69
C ASN A 97 39.44 21.04 43.35
N LEU A 98 40.75 20.76 43.37
CA LEU A 98 41.49 20.40 42.17
C LEU A 98 41.00 19.07 41.57
N LEU A 99 40.77 18.05 42.40
CA LEU A 99 40.19 16.78 41.96
C LEU A 99 38.76 16.94 41.44
N LEU A 100 37.94 17.80 42.06
CA LEU A 100 36.60 18.10 41.54
C LEU A 100 36.69 18.71 40.13
N LEU A 101 37.61 19.64 39.91
CA LEU A 101 37.81 20.30 38.62
C LEU A 101 38.28 19.30 37.55
N ILE A 102 39.25 18.45 37.91
CA ILE A 102 39.72 17.36 37.03
C ILE A 102 38.56 16.44 36.66
N GLY A 103 37.72 16.06 37.63
CA GLY A 103 36.58 15.18 37.40
C GLY A 103 35.48 15.77 36.53
N GLU A 104 35.23 17.09 36.58
CA GLU A 104 34.27 17.75 35.68
C GLU A 104 34.73 17.77 34.21
N HIS A 105 36.03 17.59 33.98
CA HIS A 105 36.69 17.66 32.67
C HIS A 105 37.45 16.37 32.29
N SER A 106 37.18 15.24 32.95
CA SER A 106 37.90 13.98 32.73
C SER A 106 37.54 13.30 31.41
N GLU A 107 36.30 13.49 30.94
CA GLU A 107 35.79 12.97 29.68
C GLU A 107 35.14 14.07 28.83
N LYS A 108 34.99 13.79 27.53
CA LYS A 108 34.40 14.73 26.57
C LYS A 108 32.92 14.91 26.86
N ASN A 109 32.52 16.16 27.14
CA ASN A 109 31.15 16.56 27.46
C ASN A 109 30.75 17.80 26.66
N ILE A 110 29.45 18.11 26.65
CA ILE A 110 28.88 19.28 25.93
C ILE A 110 29.44 20.63 26.41
N TRP A 111 29.94 20.70 27.67
CA TRP A 111 30.49 21.91 28.29
C TRP A 111 32.02 22.04 28.17
N ASN A 112 32.72 21.11 27.52
CA ASN A 112 34.18 21.14 27.43
C ASN A 112 34.72 20.86 26.00
N THR A 113 35.94 21.30 25.72
CA THR A 113 36.64 21.04 24.44
C THR A 113 37.53 19.80 24.57
N ALA A 114 38.03 19.28 23.45
CA ALA A 114 39.01 18.19 23.50
C ALA A 114 40.30 18.63 24.22
N GLU A 115 40.65 19.90 24.09
CA GLU A 115 41.78 20.53 24.77
C GLU A 115 41.58 20.58 26.29
N CYS A 116 40.39 20.94 26.79
CA CYS A 116 40.09 20.84 28.23
C CYS A 116 40.34 19.44 28.81
N VAL A 117 39.98 18.39 28.06
CA VAL A 117 40.19 16.99 28.47
C VAL A 117 41.67 16.60 28.43
N SER A 118 42.46 17.18 27.52
CA SER A 118 43.91 17.00 27.51
C SER A 118 44.55 17.66 28.73
N ILE A 119 44.16 18.90 29.03
CA ILE A 119 44.69 19.65 30.18
C ILE A 119 44.30 18.95 31.49
N SER A 120 43.07 18.44 31.63
CA SER A 120 42.67 17.73 32.86
C SER A 120 43.52 16.49 33.14
N LYS A 121 43.96 15.76 32.10
CA LYS A 121 44.90 14.63 32.25
C LYS A 121 46.29 15.10 32.70
N GLU A 122 46.77 16.23 32.21
CA GLU A 122 48.04 16.83 32.65
C GLU A 122 47.97 17.31 34.11
N LEU A 123 46.85 17.95 34.49
CA LEU A 123 46.58 18.37 35.87
C LEU A 123 46.54 17.17 36.80
N LEU A 124 45.99 16.05 36.34
CA LEU A 124 45.94 14.82 37.11
C LEU A 124 47.32 14.22 37.36
N ALA A 125 48.19 14.17 36.34
CA ALA A 125 49.57 13.74 36.51
C ALA A 125 50.31 14.65 37.52
N SER A 126 50.11 15.97 37.39
CA SER A 126 50.68 16.96 38.31
C SER A 126 50.17 16.80 39.75
N PHE A 127 48.90 16.42 39.92
CA PHE A 127 48.30 16.13 41.21
C PHE A 127 48.97 14.92 41.89
N CYS A 128 49.14 13.82 41.16
CA CYS A 128 49.79 12.62 41.69
C CYS A 128 51.23 12.88 42.12
N ASP A 129 51.98 13.67 41.34
CA ASP A 129 53.34 14.09 41.67
C ASP A 129 53.40 14.95 42.95
N LEU A 130 52.43 15.86 43.12
CA LEU A 130 52.39 16.81 44.26
C LEU A 130 52.01 16.15 45.59
N TYR A 131 51.10 15.17 45.56
CA TYR A 131 50.62 14.44 46.74
C TYR A 131 51.30 13.09 46.97
N VAL A 132 52.26 12.72 46.11
CA VAL A 132 53.04 11.47 46.19
C VAL A 132 52.14 10.23 46.26
N CYS A 133 51.10 10.20 45.44
CA CYS A 133 50.25 9.03 45.29
C CYS A 133 50.58 8.28 43.98
N GLN A 134 50.69 6.95 44.06
CA GLN A 134 50.93 6.10 42.88
C GLN A 134 49.69 6.04 41.97
N SER A 135 48.51 6.28 42.55
CA SER A 135 47.23 6.34 41.85
C SER A 135 46.25 7.24 42.59
N ILE A 136 45.23 7.73 41.88
CA ILE A 136 44.10 8.44 42.50
C ILE A 136 43.41 7.54 43.52
N SER A 137 43.28 6.24 43.24
CA SER A 137 42.67 5.26 44.14
C SER A 137 43.32 5.29 45.53
N GLN A 138 44.66 5.38 45.59
CA GLN A 138 45.40 5.52 46.84
C GLN A 138 44.96 6.79 47.60
N PHE A 139 44.97 7.94 46.93
CA PHE A 139 44.56 9.22 47.54
C PHE A 139 43.09 9.20 48.02
N LEU A 140 42.18 8.61 47.25
CA LEU A 140 40.76 8.52 47.57
C LEU A 140 40.49 7.61 48.78
N SER A 141 41.31 6.57 48.96
CA SER A 141 41.20 5.60 50.06
C SER A 141 41.68 6.15 51.42
N GLU A 142 42.54 7.16 51.41
CA GLU A 142 43.11 7.76 52.62
C GLU A 142 42.19 8.82 53.26
N ASN A 143 42.25 8.94 54.60
CA ASN A 143 41.64 10.04 55.38
C ASN A 143 40.15 10.36 55.11
N GLU A 144 39.36 9.41 54.62
CA GLU A 144 37.97 9.64 54.17
C GLU A 144 37.83 10.66 53.03
N ASN A 145 38.86 10.82 52.20
CA ASN A 145 38.90 11.77 51.09
C ASN A 145 37.76 11.57 50.10
N LEU A 146 37.52 10.32 49.68
CA LEU A 146 36.38 10.00 48.83
C LEU A 146 35.06 10.42 49.49
N ARG A 147 34.85 10.08 50.76
CA ARG A 147 33.63 10.46 51.50
C ARG A 147 33.42 11.98 51.47
N ASN A 148 34.46 12.76 51.69
CA ASN A 148 34.38 14.21 51.71
C ASN A 148 34.10 14.80 50.31
N LEU A 149 34.70 14.25 49.25
CA LEU A 149 34.38 14.63 47.86
C LEU A 149 32.92 14.35 47.52
N LEU A 150 32.42 13.18 47.91
CA LEU A 150 31.01 12.82 47.71
C LEU A 150 30.06 13.72 48.49
N LEU A 151 30.43 14.13 49.72
CA LEU A 151 29.66 15.09 50.50
C LEU A 151 29.64 16.49 49.87
N ILE A 152 30.71 16.92 49.20
CA ILE A 152 30.74 18.19 48.45
C ILE A 152 29.82 18.12 47.23
N LEU A 153 29.76 16.98 46.53
CA LEU A 153 28.88 16.79 45.38
C LEU A 153 27.41 16.58 45.77
N ARG A 154 27.15 16.08 46.99
CA ARG A 154 25.81 15.74 47.50
C ARG A 154 24.73 16.78 47.18
N PRO A 155 24.83 18.07 47.55
CA PRO A 155 23.75 19.03 47.30
C PRO A 155 23.45 19.24 45.81
N LYS A 156 24.43 19.00 44.92
CA LYS A 156 24.26 19.08 43.47
C LYS A 156 23.63 17.82 42.87
N LEU A 157 23.57 16.71 43.63
CA LEU A 157 23.09 15.40 43.20
C LEU A 157 21.73 15.01 43.80
N LEU A 158 21.08 15.92 44.54
CA LEU A 158 19.76 15.70 45.16
C LEU A 158 18.62 15.71 44.11
N LYS A 159 17.44 15.24 44.52
CA LYS A 159 16.23 15.15 43.69
C LYS A 159 15.99 16.47 42.95
N ASP A 160 15.88 16.38 41.62
CA ASP A 160 15.70 17.48 40.66
C ASP A 160 16.86 18.50 40.51
N THR A 161 17.79 18.58 41.47
CA THR A 161 18.97 19.46 41.38
C THR A 161 20.03 18.98 40.40
N TRP A 162 20.24 17.66 40.26
CA TRP A 162 21.26 17.09 39.36
C TRP A 162 21.06 17.47 37.89
N LYS A 163 19.82 17.69 37.46
CA LYS A 163 19.46 18.18 36.11
C LYS A 163 20.04 19.57 35.84
N THR A 164 20.31 20.34 36.90
CA THR A 164 20.92 21.67 36.82
C THR A 164 22.44 21.65 37.00
N TYR A 165 23.03 20.52 37.40
CA TYR A 165 24.48 20.35 37.62
C TYR A 165 25.02 19.11 36.90
N PRO A 166 25.00 19.08 35.56
CA PRO A 166 25.43 17.90 34.81
C PRO A 166 26.93 17.57 35.00
N SER A 167 27.77 18.58 35.28
CA SER A 167 29.18 18.39 35.62
C SER A 167 29.39 17.62 36.92
N ALA A 168 28.53 17.82 37.92
CA ALA A 168 28.59 17.12 39.19
C ALA A 168 28.32 15.62 39.02
N VAL A 169 27.46 15.26 38.06
CA VAL A 169 27.18 13.85 37.71
C VAL A 169 28.38 13.21 37.03
N ALA A 170 29.00 13.90 36.06
CA ALA A 170 30.22 13.42 35.41
C ALA A 170 31.38 13.24 36.41
N CYS A 171 31.58 14.22 37.29
CA CYS A 171 32.59 14.19 38.34
C CYS A 171 32.35 13.04 39.34
N TYR A 172 31.10 12.85 39.76
CA TYR A 172 30.69 11.72 40.61
C TYR A 172 30.97 10.36 39.96
N ARG A 173 30.65 10.22 38.67
CA ARG A 173 30.93 9.00 37.89
C ARG A 173 32.42 8.72 37.80
N TRP A 174 33.23 9.76 37.57
CA TRP A 174 34.68 9.62 37.48
C TRP A 174 35.30 9.17 38.81
N PHE A 175 34.93 9.77 39.95
CA PHE A 175 35.45 9.33 41.26
C PHE A 175 35.15 7.87 41.56
N LEU A 176 33.98 7.37 41.17
CA LEU A 176 33.62 5.97 41.37
C LEU A 176 34.37 5.01 40.44
N GLN A 177 34.90 5.49 39.31
CA GLN A 177 35.76 4.70 38.44
C GLN A 177 37.20 4.64 38.95
N GLU A 178 37.70 5.75 39.50
CA GLU A 178 39.08 5.87 40.01
C GLU A 178 39.27 5.26 41.40
N ALA A 179 38.20 5.20 42.21
CA ALA A 179 38.22 4.53 43.51
C ALA A 179 38.09 3.01 43.31
N GLU A 180 39.22 2.30 43.13
CA GLU A 180 39.27 0.83 43.10
C GLU A 180 38.99 0.25 44.50
N LEU A 181 37.73 0.35 44.97
CA LEU A 181 37.34 0.03 46.34
C LEU A 181 37.03 -1.46 46.55
N ASP A 182 37.38 -1.95 47.75
CA ASP A 182 36.98 -3.27 48.23
C ASP A 182 35.48 -3.30 48.59
N LEU A 183 34.82 -4.45 48.35
CA LEU A 183 33.34 -4.54 48.31
C LEU A 183 32.67 -4.09 49.63
N ILE A 184 33.32 -4.30 50.77
CA ILE A 184 32.80 -3.96 52.11
C ILE A 184 32.87 -2.45 52.39
N GLN A 185 33.96 -1.78 51.98
CA GLN A 185 34.06 -0.32 52.07
C GLN A 185 33.05 0.35 51.14
N PHE A 186 32.87 -0.20 49.94
CA PHE A 186 31.87 0.26 48.98
C PHE A 186 30.44 0.15 49.54
N ILE A 187 30.10 -0.99 50.16
CA ILE A 187 28.79 -1.21 50.80
C ILE A 187 28.58 -0.29 52.02
N ASN A 188 29.60 -0.02 52.83
CA ASN A 188 29.50 0.91 53.97
C ASN A 188 29.30 2.36 53.52
N ILE A 189 29.99 2.81 52.46
CA ILE A 189 29.76 4.13 51.84
C ILE A 189 28.33 4.20 51.29
N LEU A 190 27.84 3.10 50.69
CA LEU A 190 26.46 2.97 50.21
C LEU A 190 25.44 3.07 51.36
N LEU A 191 25.62 2.34 52.46
CA LEU A 191 24.73 2.38 53.65
C LEU A 191 24.67 3.78 54.28
N ILE A 192 25.78 4.52 54.27
CA ILE A 192 25.84 5.90 54.76
C ILE A 192 25.13 6.88 53.82
N HIS A 193 25.17 6.67 52.49
CA HIS A 193 24.39 7.48 51.53
C HIS A 193 22.90 7.08 51.45
N MET A 194 22.58 5.82 51.76
CA MET A 194 21.23 5.25 51.70
C MET A 194 20.36 5.59 52.92
N THR A 195 20.96 6.01 54.05
CA THR A 195 20.19 6.38 55.24
C THR A 195 19.44 7.71 55.10
N TYR A 196 19.81 8.59 54.15
CA TYR A 196 19.21 9.94 54.07
C TYR A 196 19.09 10.55 52.65
N THR A 197 18.91 9.77 51.58
CA THR A 197 18.73 10.33 50.21
C THR A 197 17.95 9.44 49.22
N TYR A 198 17.02 10.05 48.45
CA TYR A 198 16.19 9.41 47.41
C TYR A 198 17.01 8.96 46.16
N LEU A 199 17.58 7.77 46.25
CA LEU A 199 17.79 6.65 45.29
C LEU A 199 18.05 6.77 43.77
N TYR A 200 17.94 7.90 43.05
CA TYR A 200 17.91 7.84 41.56
C TYR A 200 19.29 7.71 40.86
N ILE A 201 20.35 8.38 41.35
CA ILE A 201 21.67 8.41 40.66
C ILE A 201 22.55 7.20 41.01
N HIS A 202 22.35 6.61 42.19
CA HIS A 202 23.17 5.49 42.68
C HIS A 202 22.90 4.17 41.95
N ILE A 203 21.65 3.91 41.53
CA ILE A 203 21.27 2.67 40.82
C ILE A 203 21.99 2.59 39.46
N HIS A 204 22.18 3.73 38.79
CA HIS A 204 22.77 3.78 37.46
C HIS A 204 24.24 3.40 37.41
N ILE A 205 25.03 3.97 38.32
CA ILE A 205 26.46 3.67 38.38
C ILE A 205 26.68 2.25 38.93
N PHE A 206 25.80 1.79 39.81
CA PHE A 206 25.81 0.41 40.32
C PHE A 206 25.59 -0.63 39.21
N THR A 207 24.67 -0.36 38.27
CA THR A 207 24.41 -1.25 37.12
C THR A 207 25.58 -1.26 36.13
N TYR A 208 26.20 -0.09 35.89
CA TYR A 208 27.38 0.05 35.04
C TYR A 208 28.61 -0.71 35.60
N ILE A 209 28.86 -0.63 36.91
CA ILE A 209 29.97 -1.34 37.57
C ILE A 209 29.74 -2.86 37.61
N LEU A 210 28.48 -3.31 37.82
CA LEU A 210 28.09 -4.73 37.77
C LEU A 210 28.33 -5.36 36.39
N ILE A 211 28.02 -4.62 35.31
CA ILE A 211 28.20 -5.08 33.93
C ILE A 211 29.70 -5.14 33.57
N LYS A 212 30.50 -4.17 34.02
CA LYS A 212 31.95 -4.11 33.72
C LYS A 212 32.77 -5.20 34.45
N ASN A 213 32.28 -5.71 35.59
CA ASN A 213 33.00 -6.65 36.45
C ASN A 213 32.30 -8.03 36.59
N ILE A 214 31.95 -8.66 35.46
CA ILE A 214 31.33 -10.01 35.42
C ILE A 214 32.15 -11.09 36.15
N SER A 215 33.48 -10.97 36.19
CA SER A 215 34.35 -11.90 36.94
C SER A 215 34.20 -11.75 38.46
N LEU A 216 33.88 -10.54 38.94
CA LEU A 216 33.63 -10.25 40.35
C LEU A 216 32.28 -10.84 40.79
N ILE A 217 31.25 -10.82 39.93
CA ILE A 217 29.95 -11.48 40.18
C ILE A 217 30.14 -12.98 40.46
N LYS A 218 31.02 -13.66 39.72
CA LYS A 218 31.35 -15.08 39.95
C LYS A 218 32.05 -15.33 41.29
N LYS A 219 32.97 -14.46 41.71
CA LYS A 219 33.62 -14.53 43.04
C LYS A 219 32.64 -14.22 44.17
N ILE A 220 31.79 -13.21 43.97
CA ILE A 220 30.72 -12.81 44.90
C ILE A 220 29.73 -13.96 45.13
N MET A 221 29.33 -14.69 44.07
CA MET A 221 28.45 -15.86 44.18
C MET A 221 29.04 -17.01 45.02
N ILE A 222 30.36 -17.19 45.03
CA ILE A 222 31.03 -18.24 45.80
C ILE A 222 31.17 -17.83 47.28
N THR A 223 31.45 -16.55 47.55
CA THR A 223 31.63 -16.02 48.91
C THR A 223 30.30 -15.82 49.64
N ILE A 224 29.25 -15.36 48.94
CA ILE A 224 27.89 -15.18 49.50
C ILE A 224 27.30 -16.52 49.96
N LYS A 225 27.61 -17.62 49.28
CA LYS A 225 27.14 -18.97 49.65
C LYS A 225 27.68 -19.47 50.99
N LYS A 226 28.74 -18.84 51.54
CA LYS A 226 29.49 -19.38 52.68
C LYS A 226 29.44 -18.54 53.97
N LYS A 227 28.98 -17.27 53.93
CA LYS A 227 29.07 -16.38 55.11
C LYS A 227 27.83 -15.53 55.44
N ILE A 228 26.81 -15.48 54.59
CA ILE A 228 25.64 -14.60 54.76
C ILE A 228 24.36 -15.43 54.74
N LEU A 229 24.20 -16.34 55.70
CA LEU A 229 22.89 -16.96 55.95
C LEU A 229 22.37 -16.70 57.37
N ASN A 230 23.20 -16.31 58.34
CA ASN A 230 22.78 -16.39 59.74
C ASN A 230 22.86 -15.14 60.63
N SER A 231 23.25 -13.94 60.17
CA SER A 231 23.18 -12.77 61.08
C SER A 231 22.88 -11.41 60.48
N SER A 232 23.08 -11.18 59.19
CA SER A 232 22.87 -9.86 58.57
C SER A 232 21.54 -9.70 57.81
N LEU A 233 20.80 -10.79 57.58
CA LEU A 233 19.50 -10.74 56.88
C LEU A 233 18.43 -9.98 57.69
N TYR A 234 18.45 -10.07 59.02
CA TYR A 234 17.43 -9.45 59.87
C TYR A 234 17.56 -7.92 59.93
N THR A 235 18.79 -7.39 59.90
CA THR A 235 19.05 -5.94 59.85
C THR A 235 18.83 -5.35 58.46
N VAL A 236 19.00 -6.16 57.40
CA VAL A 236 18.88 -5.76 55.99
C VAL A 236 17.43 -5.77 55.50
N MET A 237 16.55 -6.59 56.07
CA MET A 237 15.13 -6.71 55.66
C MET A 237 14.24 -5.50 56.01
N ASN A 238 14.71 -4.55 56.82
CA ASN A 238 13.92 -3.36 57.19
C ASN A 238 14.04 -2.17 56.22
N PHE A 239 14.86 -2.27 55.16
CA PHE A 239 14.95 -1.23 54.13
C PHE A 239 14.30 -1.71 52.84
N SER A 240 13.09 -1.22 52.57
CA SER A 240 12.24 -1.50 51.41
C SER A 240 12.93 -1.36 50.03
N TYR A 241 14.08 -0.68 49.97
CA TYR A 241 14.86 -0.47 48.74
C TYR A 241 15.94 -1.54 48.47
N ILE A 242 16.36 -2.31 49.47
CA ILE A 242 17.23 -3.49 49.24
C ILE A 242 16.42 -4.64 48.63
N CYS A 243 15.10 -4.65 48.87
CA CYS A 243 14.17 -5.52 48.16
C CYS A 243 14.21 -5.31 46.65
N ILE A 244 14.49 -4.10 46.14
CA ILE A 244 14.58 -3.81 44.69
C ILE A 244 15.87 -4.37 44.08
N LEU A 245 16.98 -4.33 44.81
CA LEU A 245 18.25 -4.91 44.37
C LEU A 245 18.19 -6.45 44.36
N ILE A 246 17.57 -7.03 45.40
CA ILE A 246 17.24 -8.45 45.47
C ILE A 246 16.19 -8.81 44.39
N TYR A 247 15.25 -7.92 44.07
CA TYR A 247 14.29 -8.10 42.97
C TYR A 247 14.95 -8.04 41.60
N TYR A 248 16.00 -7.24 41.39
CA TYR A 248 16.71 -7.15 40.11
C TYR A 248 17.58 -8.40 39.88
N ILE A 249 18.19 -8.92 40.96
CA ILE A 249 18.88 -10.21 40.97
C ILE A 249 17.89 -11.37 40.80
N LEU A 250 16.71 -11.30 41.43
CA LEU A 250 15.58 -12.22 41.21
C LEU A 250 14.94 -12.04 39.82
N TYR A 251 15.00 -10.87 39.21
CA TYR A 251 14.44 -10.60 37.88
C TYR A 251 15.33 -11.23 36.80
N ILE A 252 16.65 -11.18 36.98
CA ILE A 252 17.61 -11.98 36.21
C ILE A 252 17.39 -13.50 36.46
N TYR A 253 16.92 -13.90 37.66
CA TYR A 253 16.51 -15.27 37.97
C TYR A 253 15.13 -15.66 37.38
N ILE A 254 14.18 -14.72 37.28
CA ILE A 254 12.82 -14.87 36.73
C ILE A 254 12.82 -14.86 35.20
N LEU A 255 13.82 -14.24 34.56
CA LEU A 255 14.14 -14.50 33.15
C LEU A 255 14.41 -15.99 32.87
N ASN A 256 14.68 -16.80 33.90
CA ASN A 256 14.73 -18.26 33.81
C ASN A 256 13.49 -19.00 34.32
N ILE A 257 12.49 -18.34 34.93
CA ILE A 257 11.27 -19.00 35.41
C ILE A 257 10.05 -18.10 35.13
N TYR A 258 9.32 -18.46 34.08
CA TYR A 258 8.01 -17.92 33.76
C TYR A 258 7.05 -18.02 34.95
N SER A 259 6.24 -16.96 35.10
CA SER A 259 5.09 -16.78 36.00
C SER A 259 5.39 -16.04 37.31
N LEU A 260 4.86 -14.80 37.39
CA LEU A 260 4.03 -14.33 38.51
C LEU A 260 3.54 -12.90 38.22
N ASN A 261 2.30 -12.82 37.71
CA ASN A 261 1.47 -11.63 37.68
C ASN A 261 0.98 -11.32 39.10
N LYS A 262 1.51 -10.32 39.84
CA LYS A 262 0.71 -9.64 40.90
C LYS A 262 1.20 -8.36 41.59
N TYR A 263 2.31 -7.71 41.24
CA TYR A 263 2.69 -6.44 41.90
C TYR A 263 3.04 -5.34 40.89
N TRP A 264 2.05 -4.49 40.57
CA TRP A 264 2.12 -3.47 39.50
C TRP A 264 2.12 -2.03 40.04
N THR A 265 2.96 -1.75 41.03
CA THR A 265 3.26 -0.37 41.48
C THR A 265 4.74 0.02 41.27
N THR A 266 5.66 -0.94 41.16
CA THR A 266 7.11 -0.69 41.01
C THR A 266 7.62 -0.71 39.56
N ARG A 267 6.88 -1.32 38.62
CA ARG A 267 7.29 -1.45 37.21
C ARG A 267 7.25 -0.12 36.43
N ASP A 268 6.24 0.71 36.67
CA ASP A 268 6.08 2.00 35.99
C ASP A 268 7.14 3.02 36.44
N GLU A 269 7.57 2.97 37.70
CA GLU A 269 8.68 3.79 38.21
C GLU A 269 10.02 3.37 37.58
N VAL A 270 10.26 2.07 37.44
CA VAL A 270 11.44 1.53 36.75
C VAL A 270 11.44 1.92 35.27
N LEU A 271 10.29 1.87 34.59
CA LEU A 271 10.17 2.29 33.19
C LEU A 271 10.31 3.80 33.00
N SER A 272 9.74 4.61 33.90
CA SER A 272 9.95 6.07 33.91
C SER A 272 11.44 6.38 33.97
N THR A 273 12.12 5.73 34.91
CA THR A 273 13.56 5.89 35.12
C THR A 273 14.33 5.44 33.88
N LEU A 274 14.05 4.25 33.35
CA LEU A 274 14.76 3.72 32.18
C LEU A 274 14.63 4.66 30.97
N ILE A 275 13.41 5.12 30.67
CA ILE A 275 13.11 5.98 29.53
C ILE A 275 13.75 7.37 29.70
N GLU A 276 13.71 7.96 30.90
CA GLU A 276 14.37 9.24 31.18
C GLU A 276 15.88 9.17 30.92
N ASN A 277 16.51 8.03 31.16
CA ASN A 277 17.96 7.90 30.97
C ASN A 277 18.36 7.55 29.54
N MET A 278 17.49 6.83 28.81
CA MET A 278 17.66 6.62 27.37
C MET A 278 17.62 7.93 26.58
N GLU A 279 16.86 8.94 27.02
CA GLU A 279 16.82 10.25 26.35
C GLU A 279 18.16 11.01 26.37
N PHE A 280 19.05 10.74 27.33
CA PHE A 280 20.32 11.46 27.50
C PHE A 280 21.57 10.59 27.31
N GLU A 281 21.42 9.30 27.02
CA GLU A 281 22.54 8.38 26.87
C GLU A 281 23.36 8.73 25.61
N GLN A 282 24.68 8.84 25.74
CA GLN A 282 25.61 9.14 24.63
C GLN A 282 26.55 7.97 24.32
N ASN A 283 26.61 6.96 25.19
CA ASN A 283 27.42 5.77 24.99
C ASN A 283 26.74 4.78 24.02
N ILE A 284 27.39 4.50 22.90
CA ILE A 284 26.88 3.66 21.81
C ILE A 284 26.50 2.25 22.29
N GLU A 285 27.35 1.62 23.11
CA GLU A 285 27.10 0.26 23.62
C GLU A 285 25.87 0.21 24.53
N LEU A 286 25.68 1.25 25.34
CA LEU A 286 24.49 1.37 26.19
C LEU A 286 23.23 1.63 25.35
N ARG A 287 23.30 2.51 24.35
CA ARG A 287 22.21 2.71 23.39
C ARG A 287 21.78 1.40 22.73
N HIS A 288 22.74 0.59 22.29
CA HIS A 288 22.48 -0.70 21.67
C HIS A 288 21.77 -1.67 22.64
N VAL A 289 22.30 -1.82 23.86
CA VAL A 289 21.71 -2.68 24.89
C VAL A 289 20.30 -2.22 25.26
N TYR A 290 20.07 -0.90 25.35
CA TYR A 290 18.73 -0.36 25.60
C TYR A 290 17.75 -0.74 24.49
N MET A 291 18.12 -0.57 23.22
CA MET A 291 17.25 -0.88 22.08
C MET A 291 16.92 -2.38 21.95
N LEU A 292 17.84 -3.27 22.33
CA LEU A 292 17.58 -4.70 22.38
C LEU A 292 16.65 -5.12 23.53
N SER A 293 16.73 -4.41 24.66
CA SER A 293 15.98 -4.76 25.87
C SER A 293 14.55 -4.21 25.86
N LEU A 294 14.32 -3.08 25.19
CA LEU A 294 13.06 -2.35 25.24
C LEU A 294 11.83 -3.10 24.68
N PRO A 295 11.91 -3.87 23.58
CA PRO A 295 10.78 -4.62 23.06
C PRO A 295 10.17 -5.60 24.08
N GLN A 296 11.00 -6.22 24.91
CA GLN A 296 10.56 -7.15 25.96
C GLN A 296 9.89 -6.43 27.14
N LEU A 297 10.23 -5.16 27.36
CA LEU A 297 9.70 -4.35 28.45
C LEU A 297 8.38 -3.66 28.10
N ILE A 298 8.17 -3.31 26.83
CA ILE A 298 7.00 -2.56 26.35
C ILE A 298 5.81 -3.48 26.00
N THR A 299 6.05 -4.74 25.61
CA THR A 299 5.05 -5.72 25.12
C THR A 299 3.85 -6.02 26.03
N ASN A 300 3.82 -5.53 27.27
CA ASN A 300 2.78 -5.82 28.27
C ASN A 300 2.09 -4.58 28.89
N ILE A 301 2.13 -3.38 28.27
CA ILE A 301 1.60 -2.14 28.89
C ILE A 301 0.78 -1.28 27.92
N GLY A 302 -0.28 -0.64 28.43
CA GLY A 302 -0.91 0.55 27.83
C GLY A 302 0.00 1.78 27.91
N CYS A 303 1.01 1.85 27.04
CA CYS A 303 2.15 2.79 27.09
C CYS A 303 1.84 4.21 26.56
N ALA A 304 0.57 4.66 26.55
CA ALA A 304 0.21 6.00 26.09
C ALA A 304 0.95 7.10 26.87
N LYS A 305 1.23 6.85 28.16
CA LYS A 305 1.99 7.75 29.06
C LYS A 305 3.42 8.04 28.56
N TRP A 306 4.08 7.08 27.93
CA TRP A 306 5.50 7.16 27.57
C TRP A 306 5.75 7.37 26.08
N CYS A 307 4.67 7.40 25.28
CA CYS A 307 4.72 7.54 23.83
C CYS A 307 5.57 8.73 23.36
N GLY A 308 5.39 9.90 23.97
CA GLY A 308 6.16 11.11 23.62
C GLY A 308 7.66 10.98 23.90
N ALA A 309 8.05 10.31 24.99
CA ALA A 309 9.45 10.10 25.35
C ALA A 309 10.11 9.07 24.43
N LEU A 310 9.43 7.97 24.14
CA LEU A 310 9.91 6.96 23.19
C LEU A 310 10.11 7.52 21.78
N ILE A 311 9.22 8.41 21.34
CA ILE A 311 9.37 9.11 20.05
C ILE A 311 10.65 9.95 20.04
N ARG A 312 10.91 10.71 21.12
CA ARG A 312 12.15 11.52 21.21
C ARG A 312 13.39 10.65 21.18
N ILE A 313 13.43 9.55 21.95
CA ILE A 313 14.56 8.61 21.97
C ILE A 313 14.82 8.03 20.57
N LEU A 314 13.77 7.54 19.90
CA LEU A 314 13.87 6.97 18.56
C LEU A 314 14.35 8.00 17.53
N THR A 315 13.85 9.22 17.62
CA THR A 315 14.24 10.35 16.75
C THR A 315 15.73 10.66 16.96
N GLU A 316 16.16 10.82 18.22
CA GLU A 316 17.55 11.13 18.60
C GLU A 316 18.54 10.04 18.16
N TYR A 317 18.20 8.77 18.38
CA TYR A 317 19.09 7.65 18.07
C TYR A 317 19.21 7.39 16.57
N CYS A 318 18.17 7.70 15.79
CA CYS A 318 18.22 7.65 14.34
C CYS A 318 18.93 8.88 13.73
N GLU A 319 18.76 10.07 14.30
CA GLU A 319 19.41 11.29 13.79
C GLU A 319 20.92 11.30 14.05
N HIS A 320 21.36 10.86 15.23
CA HIS A 320 22.77 10.82 15.63
C HIS A 320 23.33 9.39 15.63
N HIS A 321 23.04 8.64 14.56
CA HIS A 321 23.52 7.27 14.43
C HIS A 321 25.02 7.24 14.11
N THR A 322 25.82 6.64 14.99
CA THR A 322 27.28 6.51 14.81
C THR A 322 27.72 5.07 14.54
N ASP A 323 26.81 4.09 14.70
CA ASP A 323 27.07 2.66 14.54
C ASP A 323 25.86 1.93 13.92
N LEU A 324 26.13 1.05 12.96
CA LEU A 324 25.11 0.32 12.20
C LEU A 324 24.37 -0.73 13.04
N ARG A 325 25.02 -1.36 14.03
CA ARG A 325 24.36 -2.36 14.89
C ARG A 325 23.31 -1.70 15.78
N THR A 326 23.66 -0.55 16.34
CA THR A 326 22.76 0.29 17.14
C THR A 326 21.61 0.82 16.30
N LEU A 327 21.89 1.30 15.09
CA LEU A 327 20.86 1.77 14.16
C LEU A 327 19.86 0.65 13.80
N LYS A 328 20.36 -0.54 13.48
CA LYS A 328 19.50 -1.69 13.18
C LYS A 328 18.57 -2.04 14.34
N ALA A 329 19.10 -2.13 15.57
CA ALA A 329 18.30 -2.38 16.76
C ALA A 329 17.27 -1.27 17.02
N THR A 330 17.65 -0.02 16.75
CA THR A 330 16.76 1.15 16.88
C THR A 330 15.59 1.08 15.90
N LEU A 331 15.84 0.73 14.63
CA LEU A 331 14.78 0.58 13.62
C LEU A 331 13.87 -0.63 13.88
N GLU A 332 14.42 -1.73 14.39
CA GLU A 332 13.60 -2.88 14.83
C GLU A 332 12.70 -2.51 16.01
N MET A 333 13.21 -1.74 16.98
CA MET A 333 12.42 -1.21 18.08
C MET A 333 11.37 -0.23 17.57
N ALA A 334 11.72 0.69 16.66
CA ALA A 334 10.79 1.63 16.05
C ALA A 334 9.65 0.93 15.33
N LYS A 335 9.94 -0.12 14.55
CA LYS A 335 8.94 -0.95 13.88
C LYS A 335 8.00 -1.61 14.88
N MET A 336 8.55 -2.19 15.96
CA MET A 336 7.74 -2.77 17.04
C MET A 336 6.86 -1.71 17.72
N PHE A 337 7.43 -0.54 18.01
CA PHE A 337 6.73 0.60 18.59
C PHE A 337 5.56 1.06 17.71
N LEU A 338 5.77 1.20 16.41
CA LEU A 338 4.72 1.58 15.46
C LEU A 338 3.64 0.49 15.29
N LEU A 339 4.00 -0.80 15.39
CA LEU A 339 3.03 -1.91 15.35
C LEU A 339 2.14 -1.91 16.59
N MET A 340 2.74 -1.64 17.75
CA MET A 340 2.05 -1.63 19.03
C MET A 340 1.19 -0.36 19.23
N PHE A 341 1.67 0.80 18.79
CA PHE A 341 1.02 2.09 19.02
C PHE A 341 0.45 2.65 17.72
N ARG A 342 -0.88 2.63 17.60
CA ARG A 342 -1.58 3.38 16.56
C ARG A 342 -1.53 4.87 16.87
N LEU A 343 -0.44 5.54 16.50
CA LEU A 343 -0.23 6.98 16.70
C LEU A 343 -1.31 7.80 15.97
N ARG A 344 -2.35 8.23 16.68
CA ARG A 344 -3.46 9.03 16.12
C ARG A 344 -3.22 10.55 16.19
N ILE A 345 -2.23 10.99 16.98
CA ILE A 345 -1.93 12.40 17.20
C ILE A 345 -0.83 12.85 16.23
N ALA A 346 -1.16 13.83 15.37
CA ALA A 346 -0.25 14.32 14.33
C ALA A 346 1.11 14.79 14.86
N ALA A 347 1.13 15.47 16.01
CA ALA A 347 2.34 15.98 16.67
C ALA A 347 3.34 14.89 17.07
N HIS A 348 2.88 13.64 17.24
CA HIS A 348 3.72 12.51 17.59
C HIS A 348 4.34 11.83 16.36
N CYS A 349 3.75 11.98 15.17
CA CYS A 349 4.24 11.36 13.96
C CYS A 349 5.28 12.21 13.22
N ALA A 350 5.14 13.54 13.24
CA ALA A 350 5.98 14.45 12.46
C ALA A 350 7.50 14.34 12.76
N PRO A 351 7.96 14.20 14.02
CA PRO A 351 9.40 14.05 14.32
C PRO A 351 10.00 12.76 13.73
N LEU A 352 9.29 11.63 13.88
CA LEU A 352 9.73 10.34 13.34
C LEU A 352 9.78 10.35 11.82
N TYR A 353 8.77 10.95 11.17
CA TYR A 353 8.79 11.15 9.72
C TYR A 353 10.03 11.92 9.28
N THR A 354 10.29 13.05 9.91
CA THR A 354 11.40 13.94 9.53
C THR A 354 12.74 13.20 9.60
N VAL A 355 12.98 12.49 10.70
CA VAL A 355 14.24 11.77 10.89
C VAL A 355 14.35 10.52 10.03
N PHE A 356 13.30 9.72 9.87
CA PHE A 356 13.38 8.53 9.02
C PHE A 356 13.59 8.88 7.55
N LEU A 357 13.00 9.98 7.08
CA LEU A 357 13.19 10.43 5.70
C LEU A 357 14.61 11.00 5.48
N LYS A 358 15.12 11.78 6.44
CA LYS A 358 16.51 12.26 6.43
C LYS A 358 17.50 11.09 6.43
N LEU A 359 17.28 10.12 7.31
CA LEU A 359 18.09 8.91 7.41
C LEU A 359 18.04 8.07 6.11
N HIS A 360 16.88 7.97 5.45
CA HIS A 360 16.74 7.24 4.19
C HIS A 360 17.57 7.91 3.10
N PHE A 361 17.50 9.25 2.98
CA PHE A 361 18.32 10.02 2.06
C PHE A 361 19.82 9.82 2.34
N ASP A 362 20.25 9.97 3.59
CA ASP A 362 21.65 9.83 3.99
C ASP A 362 22.17 8.40 3.68
N LEU A 363 21.38 7.36 3.92
CA LEU A 363 21.74 5.98 3.63
C LEU A 363 21.77 5.68 2.12
N THR A 364 20.90 6.30 1.30
CA THR A 364 20.91 6.10 -0.16
C THR A 364 22.13 6.69 -0.86
N GLU A 365 22.71 7.76 -0.31
CA GLU A 365 23.94 8.39 -0.82
C GLU A 365 25.21 7.64 -0.36
N THR A 366 25.12 6.77 0.65
CA THR A 366 26.26 6.02 1.17
C THR A 366 26.49 4.67 0.44
N PRO A 367 27.73 4.33 0.06
CA PRO A 367 28.04 3.13 -0.73
C PRO A 367 28.04 1.81 0.07
N VAL A 368 27.77 1.82 1.37
CA VAL A 368 27.83 0.63 2.25
C VAL A 368 26.40 0.14 2.53
N PHE A 369 26.00 -0.90 1.81
CA PHE A 369 24.61 -1.34 1.71
C PHE A 369 24.27 -2.47 2.70
N ASP A 370 23.70 -2.15 3.87
CA ASP A 370 22.99 -3.16 4.69
C ASP A 370 21.49 -3.14 4.32
N ARG A 371 21.08 -4.12 3.51
CA ARG A 371 19.70 -4.26 3.04
C ARG A 371 18.68 -4.38 4.18
N ALA A 372 19.07 -4.93 5.33
CA ALA A 372 18.15 -5.12 6.44
C ALA A 372 17.83 -3.80 7.15
N ILE A 373 18.80 -2.89 7.26
CA ILE A 373 18.60 -1.54 7.81
C ILE A 373 17.66 -0.76 6.90
N MET A 374 17.93 -0.79 5.59
CA MET A 374 17.12 -0.08 4.59
C MET A 374 15.67 -0.58 4.57
N GLN A 375 15.47 -1.91 4.57
CA GLN A 375 14.14 -2.50 4.60
C GLN A 375 13.38 -2.14 5.89
N ASN A 376 14.04 -2.22 7.05
CA ASN A 376 13.39 -1.87 8.32
C ASN A 376 13.01 -0.38 8.38
N LEU A 377 13.83 0.50 7.80
CA LEU A 377 13.55 1.92 7.69
C LEU A 377 12.35 2.20 6.77
N GLU A 378 12.32 1.60 5.59
CA GLU A 378 11.21 1.71 4.63
C GLU A 378 9.90 1.17 5.22
N ASP A 379 9.96 0.06 5.95
CA ASP A 379 8.81 -0.48 6.68
C ASP A 379 8.28 0.52 7.72
N CYS A 380 9.16 1.16 8.49
CA CYS A 380 8.78 2.18 9.48
C CYS A 380 8.12 3.39 8.82
N ILE A 381 8.65 3.88 7.69
CA ILE A 381 8.07 4.99 6.91
C ILE A 381 6.68 4.61 6.39
N CYS A 382 6.54 3.40 5.82
CA CYS A 382 5.26 2.90 5.33
C CYS A 382 4.22 2.78 6.45
N MET A 383 4.63 2.31 7.63
CA MET A 383 3.75 2.20 8.78
C MET A 383 3.29 3.56 9.29
N LEU A 384 4.19 4.56 9.38
CA LEU A 384 3.82 5.93 9.73
C LEU A 384 2.80 6.52 8.74
N TYR A 385 2.95 6.22 7.44
CA TYR A 385 2.00 6.61 6.38
C TYR A 385 0.61 6.03 6.58
N GLN A 386 0.53 4.75 6.91
CA GLN A 386 -0.74 4.10 7.20
C GLN A 386 -1.38 4.63 8.49
N LEU A 387 -0.58 5.02 9.48
CA LEU A 387 -1.07 5.49 10.79
C LEU A 387 -1.57 6.94 10.77
N SER A 388 -0.93 7.83 10.01
CA SER A 388 -1.32 9.25 9.93
C SER A 388 -1.15 9.85 8.52
N PRO A 389 -2.13 9.61 7.62
CA PRO A 389 -2.04 10.04 6.21
C PRO A 389 -1.96 11.55 6.02
N ASN A 390 -2.62 12.33 6.89
CA ASN A 390 -2.64 13.79 6.79
C ASN A 390 -1.29 14.43 7.12
N VAL A 391 -0.53 13.86 8.08
CA VAL A 391 0.84 14.32 8.40
C VAL A 391 1.80 13.91 7.29
N GLY A 392 1.63 12.68 6.77
CA GLY A 392 2.32 12.24 5.56
C GLY A 392 2.13 13.24 4.43
N TYR A 393 0.88 13.63 4.13
CA TYR A 393 0.59 14.60 3.06
C TYR A 393 1.29 15.95 3.22
N THR A 394 1.38 16.50 4.45
CA THR A 394 2.11 17.76 4.72
C THR A 394 3.63 17.62 4.57
N VAL A 395 4.21 16.47 4.92
CA VAL A 395 5.65 16.21 4.79
C VAL A 395 6.03 15.82 3.35
N ILE A 396 5.10 15.25 2.58
CA ILE A 396 5.25 14.81 1.17
C ILE A 396 5.25 15.97 0.16
N ASN A 397 4.82 17.17 0.54
CA ASN A 397 4.85 18.35 -0.34
C ASN A 397 6.24 18.99 -0.52
N ASP A 398 7.30 18.38 0.04
CA ASP A 398 8.68 18.72 -0.27
C ASP A 398 9.09 18.10 -1.63
N ASP A 399 9.58 18.93 -2.57
CA ASP A 399 9.90 18.52 -3.94
C ASP A 399 11.01 17.47 -4.03
N ARG A 400 11.94 17.41 -3.07
CA ARG A 400 12.95 16.33 -3.00
C ARG A 400 12.33 14.98 -2.68
N MET A 401 11.24 14.97 -1.90
CA MET A 401 10.56 13.76 -1.44
C MET A 401 9.67 13.12 -2.50
N ARG A 402 9.08 13.91 -3.41
CA ARG A 402 8.33 13.38 -4.57
C ARG A 402 9.18 12.50 -5.48
N SER A 403 10.45 12.88 -5.70
CA SER A 403 11.40 12.12 -6.51
C SER A 403 11.70 10.74 -5.90
N VAL A 404 11.93 10.71 -4.58
CA VAL A 404 12.25 9.48 -3.84
C VAL A 404 11.04 8.55 -3.77
N LEU A 405 9.85 9.05 -3.40
CA LEU A 405 8.62 8.24 -3.30
C LEU A 405 8.18 7.66 -4.65
N ASN A 406 8.39 8.37 -5.76
CA ASN A 406 8.12 7.86 -7.11
C ASN A 406 9.11 6.77 -7.55
N SER A 407 10.28 6.69 -6.91
CA SER A 407 11.33 5.70 -7.23
C SER A 407 11.31 4.44 -6.35
N SER A 408 10.79 4.53 -5.12
CA SER A 408 10.82 3.42 -4.13
C SER A 408 9.45 2.92 -3.67
N LEU A 409 8.35 3.63 -3.92
CA LEU A 409 7.01 3.07 -3.74
C LEU A 409 6.46 2.57 -5.08
N PRO A 410 6.02 1.31 -5.19
CA PRO A 410 5.02 0.93 -6.16
C PRO A 410 3.82 1.86 -5.96
N VAL A 411 3.66 2.89 -6.80
CA VAL A 411 2.42 3.67 -6.78
C VAL A 411 1.35 2.76 -7.37
N VAL A 412 0.77 1.91 -6.53
CA VAL A 412 -0.51 1.28 -6.77
C VAL A 412 -1.52 2.38 -6.48
N CYS A 413 -2.30 2.84 -7.48
CA CYS A 413 -3.20 4.00 -7.40
C CYS A 413 -3.66 4.33 -5.96
N GLN A 414 -2.98 5.30 -5.33
CA GLN A 414 -3.25 5.70 -3.94
C GLN A 414 -4.51 6.56 -3.93
N GLY A 415 -5.64 5.90 -3.74
CA GLY A 415 -6.97 6.51 -3.81
C GLY A 415 -7.91 5.60 -4.60
N GLY A 416 -8.81 4.93 -3.89
CA GLY A 416 -9.72 3.97 -4.49
C GLY A 416 -11.10 4.00 -3.84
N ILE A 417 -12.04 3.32 -4.48
CA ILE A 417 -13.39 3.17 -3.93
C ILE A 417 -13.31 2.40 -2.61
N ILE A 418 -13.98 2.91 -1.57
CA ILE A 418 -13.96 2.31 -0.22
C ILE A 418 -14.24 0.81 -0.30
N ARG A 419 -13.41 0.02 0.38
CA ARG A 419 -13.54 -1.44 0.48
C ARG A 419 -14.36 -1.79 1.72
N ILE A 420 -15.48 -2.49 1.53
CA ILE A 420 -16.25 -3.13 2.61
C ILE A 420 -15.87 -4.62 2.71
N PRO A 421 -15.90 -5.24 3.91
CA PRO A 421 -15.74 -6.68 4.04
C PRO A 421 -16.64 -7.49 3.09
N ILE A 422 -16.17 -8.67 2.68
CA ILE A 422 -16.86 -9.61 1.78
C ILE A 422 -16.98 -9.06 0.34
N GLY A 423 -17.80 -8.04 0.06
CA GLY A 423 -18.02 -7.57 -1.31
C GLY A 423 -16.99 -6.59 -1.84
N GLY A 424 -16.09 -6.09 -1.00
CA GLY A 424 -15.15 -5.05 -1.39
C GLY A 424 -15.86 -3.73 -1.71
N SER A 425 -15.42 -3.08 -2.78
CA SER A 425 -15.99 -1.85 -3.33
C SER A 425 -17.28 -2.06 -4.12
N TYR A 426 -17.64 -3.30 -4.46
CA TYR A 426 -18.88 -3.62 -5.19
C TYR A 426 -20.13 -3.08 -4.47
N TRP A 427 -20.17 -3.16 -3.14
CA TRP A 427 -21.26 -2.60 -2.33
C TRP A 427 -21.41 -1.09 -2.47
N MET A 428 -20.29 -0.37 -2.56
CA MET A 428 -20.29 1.08 -2.76
C MET A 428 -20.84 1.47 -4.14
N LEU A 429 -20.56 0.65 -5.16
CA LEU A 429 -21.07 0.86 -6.50
C LEU A 429 -22.58 0.59 -6.59
N LEU A 430 -23.04 -0.50 -5.97
CA LEU A 430 -24.47 -0.81 -5.83
C LEU A 430 -25.23 0.26 -5.03
N TRP A 431 -24.62 0.82 -3.98
CA TRP A 431 -25.25 1.88 -3.18
C TRP A 431 -25.52 3.13 -4.01
N GLY A 432 -24.60 3.52 -4.88
CA GLY A 432 -24.80 4.67 -5.76
C GLY A 432 -25.86 4.44 -6.83
N ASN A 433 -25.88 3.24 -7.43
CA ASN A 433 -26.93 2.84 -8.37
C ASN A 433 -27.08 1.31 -8.37
N TYR A 434 -28.17 0.83 -7.76
CA TYR A 434 -28.39 -0.60 -7.60
C TYR A 434 -28.62 -1.32 -8.93
N LYS A 435 -29.27 -0.68 -9.90
CA LYS A 435 -29.56 -1.29 -11.21
C LYS A 435 -28.35 -1.22 -12.13
N PHE A 436 -27.66 -0.08 -12.17
CA PHE A 436 -26.57 0.19 -13.10
C PHE A 436 -25.31 0.67 -12.34
N PRO A 437 -24.64 -0.23 -11.61
CA PRO A 437 -23.58 0.15 -10.68
C PRO A 437 -22.36 0.78 -11.36
N TYR A 438 -22.16 0.56 -12.66
CA TYR A 438 -21.11 1.24 -13.44
C TYR A 438 -21.29 2.77 -13.48
N LEU A 439 -22.53 3.28 -13.39
CA LEU A 439 -22.79 4.73 -13.40
C LEU A 439 -22.21 5.42 -12.16
N THR A 440 -22.09 4.69 -11.03
CA THR A 440 -21.49 5.20 -9.80
C THR A 440 -19.99 5.48 -9.95
N ILE A 441 -19.32 4.89 -10.94
CA ILE A 441 -17.88 5.08 -11.18
C ILE A 441 -17.58 6.55 -11.51
N ASP A 442 -18.42 7.22 -12.30
CA ASP A 442 -18.24 8.64 -12.66
C ASP A 442 -18.18 9.55 -11.42
N TYR A 443 -19.02 9.28 -10.42
CA TYR A 443 -18.96 9.98 -9.13
C TYR A 443 -17.59 9.82 -8.46
N TYR A 444 -17.03 8.60 -8.44
CA TYR A 444 -15.72 8.35 -7.84
C TYR A 444 -14.57 8.93 -8.66
N VAL A 445 -14.64 8.90 -9.99
CA VAL A 445 -13.67 9.56 -10.88
C VAL A 445 -13.60 11.07 -10.58
N LYS A 446 -14.76 11.73 -10.45
CA LYS A 446 -14.85 13.15 -10.10
C LYS A 446 -14.38 13.43 -8.67
N LYS A 447 -14.80 12.61 -7.70
CA LYS A 447 -14.44 12.75 -6.29
C LYS A 447 -12.93 12.56 -6.05
N LEU A 448 -12.33 11.56 -6.69
CA LEU A 448 -10.91 11.25 -6.57
C LEU A 448 -10.03 12.08 -7.52
N LYS A 449 -10.65 12.83 -8.45
CA LYS A 449 -9.98 13.62 -9.49
C LYS A 449 -8.94 12.81 -10.28
N SER A 450 -9.26 11.55 -10.57
CA SER A 450 -8.37 10.65 -11.31
C SER A 450 -9.16 9.82 -12.32
N LYS A 451 -8.64 9.69 -13.54
CA LYS A 451 -9.20 8.84 -14.60
C LYS A 451 -8.81 7.36 -14.44
N ILE A 452 -7.76 7.08 -13.67
CA ILE A 452 -7.38 5.71 -13.26
C ILE A 452 -7.65 5.57 -11.77
N ILE A 453 -8.60 4.72 -11.41
CA ILE A 453 -9.00 4.52 -10.01
C ILE A 453 -8.82 3.06 -9.60
N SER A 454 -8.49 2.83 -8.34
CA SER A 454 -8.44 1.49 -7.76
C SER A 454 -9.73 1.15 -7.00
N CYS A 455 -10.02 -0.14 -6.90
CA CYS A 455 -11.11 -0.68 -6.10
C CYS A 455 -10.84 -2.15 -5.77
N TYR A 456 -11.70 -2.75 -4.94
CA TYR A 456 -11.67 -4.18 -4.67
C TYR A 456 -12.98 -4.82 -5.13
N MET A 457 -12.89 -5.80 -6.01
CA MET A 457 -14.02 -6.58 -6.51
C MET A 457 -14.01 -7.93 -5.79
N GLY A 458 -14.77 -8.02 -4.69
CA GLY A 458 -14.59 -9.08 -3.71
C GLY A 458 -13.24 -8.98 -3.01
N ASP A 459 -12.35 -9.95 -3.24
CA ASP A 459 -10.95 -9.92 -2.80
C ASP A 459 -9.97 -9.43 -3.85
N ASN A 460 -10.39 -9.35 -5.11
CA ASN A 460 -9.50 -9.02 -6.21
C ASN A 460 -9.25 -7.52 -6.24
N PHE A 461 -7.98 -7.13 -6.22
CA PHE A 461 -7.59 -5.77 -6.50
C PHE A 461 -7.86 -5.46 -7.98
N THR A 462 -8.62 -4.40 -8.21
CA THR A 462 -9.13 -4.05 -9.54
C THR A 462 -8.85 -2.59 -9.87
N ILE A 463 -8.37 -2.34 -11.07
CA ILE A 463 -8.16 -1.01 -11.63
C ILE A 463 -9.26 -0.72 -12.63
N ILE A 464 -9.78 0.50 -12.61
CA ILE A 464 -10.75 1.00 -13.57
C ILE A 464 -10.12 2.16 -14.31
N VAL A 465 -9.99 2.02 -15.64
CA VAL A 465 -9.52 3.09 -16.53
C VAL A 465 -10.71 3.76 -17.21
N ASN A 466 -10.77 5.10 -17.17
CA ASN A 466 -11.96 5.90 -17.51
C ASN A 466 -11.71 6.95 -18.59
N ASP A 467 -10.59 6.86 -19.30
CA ASP A 467 -10.25 7.74 -20.43
C ASP A 467 -9.74 6.95 -21.63
N TYR A 468 -9.84 7.56 -22.81
CA TYR A 468 -9.49 6.91 -24.08
C TYR A 468 -8.03 6.47 -24.13
N LYS A 469 -7.10 7.27 -23.59
CA LYS A 469 -5.66 7.01 -23.65
C LYS A 469 -5.33 5.76 -22.85
N SER A 470 -5.77 5.69 -21.59
CA SER A 470 -5.51 4.55 -20.71
C SER A 470 -6.26 3.29 -21.12
N ILE A 471 -7.51 3.40 -21.61
CA ILE A 471 -8.24 2.24 -22.16
C ILE A 471 -7.49 1.67 -23.37
N LYS A 472 -7.06 2.53 -24.30
CA LYS A 472 -6.32 2.09 -25.49
C LYS A 472 -4.97 1.48 -25.13
N GLU A 473 -4.28 2.04 -24.13
CA GLU A 473 -3.02 1.48 -23.62
C GLU A 473 -3.24 0.07 -23.05
N VAL A 474 -4.25 -0.12 -22.19
CA VAL A 474 -4.60 -1.44 -21.63
C VAL A 474 -4.87 -2.44 -22.75
N LEU A 475 -5.72 -2.07 -23.72
CA LEU A 475 -6.14 -2.99 -24.79
C LEU A 475 -5.04 -3.28 -25.82
N SER A 476 -3.98 -2.48 -25.89
CA SER A 476 -2.90 -2.67 -26.88
C SER A 476 -1.74 -3.55 -26.37
N ARG A 477 -1.67 -3.80 -25.06
CA ARG A 477 -0.50 -4.38 -24.39
C ARG A 477 -0.75 -5.83 -23.97
N GLU A 478 0.25 -6.70 -24.17
CA GLU A 478 0.13 -8.15 -23.83
C GLU A 478 -0.04 -8.39 -22.35
N GLU A 479 0.54 -7.50 -21.56
CA GLU A 479 0.52 -7.58 -20.12
C GLU A 479 -0.91 -7.62 -19.59
N PHE A 480 -1.88 -7.09 -20.34
CA PHE A 480 -3.28 -7.03 -19.92
C PHE A 480 -4.19 -7.96 -20.73
N ASP A 481 -3.64 -8.90 -21.52
CA ASP A 481 -4.43 -9.86 -22.30
C ASP A 481 -5.03 -10.99 -21.45
N GLY A 482 -4.81 -11.02 -20.14
CA GLY A 482 -5.37 -12.03 -19.25
C GLY A 482 -6.88 -11.90 -19.05
N ARG A 483 -7.50 -12.97 -18.52
CA ARG A 483 -8.92 -13.03 -18.14
C ARG A 483 -9.08 -13.44 -16.68
N VAL A 484 -10.15 -12.96 -16.06
CA VAL A 484 -10.50 -13.30 -14.69
C VAL A 484 -11.35 -14.57 -14.71
N ILE A 485 -10.81 -15.66 -14.16
CA ILE A 485 -11.49 -16.96 -14.11
C ILE A 485 -12.12 -17.12 -12.73
N THR A 486 -13.44 -17.21 -12.69
CA THR A 486 -14.23 -17.34 -11.46
C THR A 486 -14.91 -18.72 -11.39
N ALA A 487 -15.40 -19.09 -10.20
CA ALA A 487 -16.03 -20.40 -9.99
C ALA A 487 -17.26 -20.62 -10.90
N HIS A 488 -18.15 -19.63 -11.03
CA HIS A 488 -19.35 -19.77 -11.85
C HIS A 488 -19.04 -19.90 -13.36
N ILE A 489 -17.93 -19.31 -13.82
CA ILE A 489 -17.43 -19.50 -15.20
C ILE A 489 -16.93 -20.93 -15.42
N LYS A 490 -16.32 -21.57 -14.41
CA LYS A 490 -15.99 -23.00 -14.47
C LYS A 490 -17.24 -23.87 -14.40
N ASP A 491 -18.21 -23.51 -13.55
CA ASP A 491 -19.45 -24.26 -13.37
C ASP A 491 -20.27 -24.36 -14.68
N ARG A 492 -20.27 -23.31 -15.53
CA ARG A 492 -20.87 -23.38 -16.89
C ARG A 492 -20.10 -24.25 -17.89
N ALA A 493 -18.84 -24.58 -17.59
CA ALA A 493 -17.90 -25.27 -18.46
C ALA A 493 -17.46 -26.62 -17.87
N PHE A 494 -18.41 -27.39 -17.32
CA PHE A 494 -18.18 -28.71 -16.74
C PHE A 494 -17.14 -28.74 -15.60
N GLY A 495 -16.98 -27.62 -14.88
CA GLY A 495 -15.98 -27.45 -13.83
C GLY A 495 -14.56 -27.20 -14.35
N LYS A 496 -14.38 -27.01 -15.66
CA LYS A 496 -13.08 -26.87 -16.35
C LYS A 496 -12.90 -25.46 -16.93
N GLU A 497 -11.67 -25.14 -17.32
CA GLU A 497 -11.32 -23.89 -18.02
C GLU A 497 -11.39 -24.10 -19.53
N LEU A 498 -12.61 -24.06 -20.09
CA LEU A 498 -12.89 -24.32 -21.50
C LEU A 498 -13.42 -23.08 -22.22
N GLY A 499 -13.49 -23.16 -23.56
CA GLY A 499 -14.02 -22.10 -24.43
C GLY A 499 -12.94 -21.18 -24.99
N ILE A 500 -13.34 -19.97 -25.39
CA ILE A 500 -12.41 -18.96 -25.95
C ILE A 500 -12.64 -17.55 -25.39
N PHE A 501 -13.74 -17.34 -24.65
CA PHE A 501 -14.16 -16.02 -24.20
C PHE A 501 -13.52 -15.63 -22.85
N PHE A 502 -13.59 -16.53 -21.87
CA PHE A 502 -13.18 -16.27 -20.47
C PHE A 502 -11.84 -16.88 -20.06
N ILE A 503 -11.17 -17.62 -20.94
CA ILE A 503 -9.90 -18.29 -20.65
C ILE A 503 -8.68 -17.51 -21.16
N GLU A 504 -7.50 -17.91 -20.72
CA GLU A 504 -6.20 -17.34 -21.07
C GLU A 504 -5.13 -18.41 -21.30
N GLY A 505 -3.91 -18.00 -21.62
CA GLY A 505 -2.78 -18.90 -21.79
C GLY A 505 -2.70 -19.58 -23.17
N PRO A 506 -1.79 -20.56 -23.33
CA PRO A 506 -1.51 -21.20 -24.62
C PRO A 506 -2.72 -21.89 -25.24
N GLN A 507 -3.54 -22.58 -24.44
CA GLN A 507 -4.77 -23.24 -24.91
C GLN A 507 -5.73 -22.23 -25.55
N TRP A 508 -5.92 -21.06 -24.94
CA TRP A 508 -6.72 -19.99 -25.52
C TRP A 508 -6.16 -19.51 -26.87
N GLN A 509 -4.84 -19.30 -26.96
CA GLN A 509 -4.20 -18.83 -28.19
C GLN A 509 -4.39 -19.82 -29.35
N GLU A 510 -4.21 -21.12 -29.07
CA GLU A 510 -4.39 -22.19 -30.04
C GLU A 510 -5.85 -22.29 -30.49
N GLN A 511 -6.78 -22.39 -29.53
CA GLN A 511 -8.21 -22.51 -29.80
C GLN A 511 -8.74 -21.30 -30.58
N ARG A 512 -8.43 -20.07 -30.13
CA ARG A 512 -8.84 -18.85 -30.84
C ARG A 512 -8.27 -18.78 -32.26
N ARG A 513 -6.98 -19.11 -32.44
CA ARG A 513 -6.34 -19.09 -33.77
C ARG A 513 -6.98 -20.10 -34.69
N PHE A 514 -7.19 -21.33 -34.22
CA PHE A 514 -7.84 -22.39 -34.97
C PHE A 514 -9.27 -21.97 -35.36
N THR A 515 -10.09 -21.56 -34.40
CA THR A 515 -11.49 -21.18 -34.64
C THR A 515 -11.62 -20.05 -35.64
N LEU A 516 -10.93 -18.92 -35.43
CA LEU A 516 -11.07 -17.76 -36.30
C LEU A 516 -10.53 -18.00 -37.71
N ARG A 517 -9.49 -18.81 -37.85
CA ARG A 517 -8.98 -19.19 -39.17
C ARG A 517 -10.03 -19.96 -39.95
N HIS A 518 -10.62 -21.00 -39.35
CA HIS A 518 -11.50 -21.91 -40.07
C HIS A 518 -12.91 -21.36 -40.24
N MET A 519 -13.42 -20.55 -39.29
CA MET A 519 -14.72 -19.89 -39.45
C MET A 519 -14.73 -18.87 -40.60
N ARG A 520 -13.59 -18.24 -40.92
CA ARG A 520 -13.48 -17.28 -42.03
C ARG A 520 -13.76 -17.89 -43.39
N ASP A 521 -13.54 -19.19 -43.54
CA ASP A 521 -13.81 -19.90 -44.80
C ASP A 521 -15.31 -20.15 -45.01
N PHE A 522 -16.12 -19.94 -43.96
CA PHE A 522 -17.58 -19.96 -43.98
C PHE A 522 -18.17 -18.55 -43.79
N GLY A 523 -17.42 -17.51 -44.17
CA GLY A 523 -17.89 -16.13 -44.22
C GLY A 523 -17.88 -15.38 -42.89
N PHE A 524 -17.35 -15.98 -41.81
CA PHE A 524 -17.22 -15.27 -40.54
C PHE A 524 -16.15 -14.18 -40.60
N GLY A 525 -16.60 -12.93 -40.75
CA GLY A 525 -15.73 -11.76 -40.81
C GLY A 525 -14.92 -11.66 -42.11
N ARG A 526 -15.28 -12.41 -43.14
CA ARG A 526 -14.77 -12.30 -44.51
C ARG A 526 -15.95 -12.36 -45.47
N ARG A 527 -15.90 -11.56 -46.53
CA ARG A 527 -16.88 -11.56 -47.62
C ARG A 527 -16.91 -12.93 -48.31
N GLN A 528 -18.10 -13.53 -48.48
CA GLN A 528 -18.30 -14.79 -49.18
C GLN A 528 -19.70 -14.84 -49.80
N ASP A 529 -19.77 -15.06 -51.11
CA ASP A 529 -21.02 -14.99 -51.89
C ASP A 529 -22.08 -16.00 -51.41
N LYS A 530 -21.67 -17.22 -51.05
CA LYS A 530 -22.59 -18.25 -50.51
C LYS A 530 -23.29 -17.75 -49.25
N LEU A 531 -22.53 -17.25 -48.27
CA LEU A 531 -23.10 -16.76 -47.01
C LEU A 531 -23.97 -15.51 -47.24
N GLU A 532 -23.55 -14.61 -48.14
CA GLU A 532 -24.37 -13.43 -48.51
C GLU A 532 -25.72 -13.84 -49.09
N SER A 533 -25.75 -14.81 -50.00
CA SER A 533 -26.99 -15.34 -50.56
C SER A 533 -27.86 -15.99 -49.49
N GLU A 534 -27.29 -16.82 -48.61
CA GLU A 534 -28.05 -17.49 -47.55
C GLU A 534 -28.60 -16.50 -46.52
N ILE A 535 -27.86 -15.42 -46.22
CA ILE A 535 -28.35 -14.33 -45.38
C ILE A 535 -29.45 -13.54 -46.09
N MET A 536 -29.34 -13.30 -47.39
CA MET A 536 -30.40 -12.66 -48.18
C MET A 536 -31.69 -13.49 -48.18
N ASP A 537 -31.60 -14.81 -48.32
CA ASP A 537 -32.75 -15.71 -48.20
C ASP A 537 -33.38 -15.61 -46.81
N GLU A 538 -32.56 -15.57 -45.76
CA GLU A 538 -33.04 -15.42 -44.38
C GLU A 538 -33.73 -14.08 -44.16
N MET A 539 -33.17 -12.99 -44.70
CA MET A 539 -33.75 -11.66 -44.66
C MET A 539 -35.08 -11.60 -45.44
N THR A 540 -35.17 -12.30 -46.56
CA THR A 540 -36.41 -12.42 -47.34
C THR A 540 -37.49 -13.17 -46.55
N LEU A 541 -37.12 -14.27 -45.89
CA LEU A 541 -38.02 -15.01 -44.99
C LEU A 541 -38.45 -14.14 -43.80
N PHE A 542 -37.53 -13.39 -43.21
CA PHE A 542 -37.83 -12.47 -42.12
C PHE A 542 -38.82 -11.38 -42.54
N LEU A 543 -38.64 -10.81 -43.73
CA LEU A 543 -39.56 -9.84 -44.31
C LEU A 543 -40.93 -10.45 -44.61
N ASP A 544 -40.98 -11.68 -45.13
CA ASP A 544 -42.21 -12.44 -45.36
C ASP A 544 -43.00 -12.63 -44.06
N ILE A 545 -42.34 -13.01 -42.97
CA ILE A 545 -42.98 -13.13 -41.64
C ILE A 545 -43.60 -11.79 -41.22
N LEU A 546 -42.88 -10.68 -41.39
CA LEU A 546 -43.37 -9.35 -41.00
C LEU A 546 -44.54 -8.85 -41.87
N LYS A 547 -44.53 -9.11 -43.19
CA LYS A 547 -45.56 -8.63 -44.12
C LYS A 547 -46.78 -9.54 -44.18
N ASN A 548 -46.58 -10.84 -44.24
CA ASN A 548 -47.64 -11.84 -44.44
C ASN A 548 -48.17 -12.44 -43.13
N GLY A 549 -47.50 -12.15 -42.01
CA GLY A 549 -47.98 -12.53 -40.69
C GLY A 549 -47.60 -13.97 -40.26
N PRO A 550 -48.07 -14.40 -39.09
CA PRO A 550 -47.70 -15.68 -38.50
C PRO A 550 -48.38 -16.86 -39.20
N ILE A 551 -47.61 -17.89 -39.56
CA ILE A 551 -48.12 -19.18 -40.07
C ILE A 551 -48.18 -20.21 -38.93
N TYR A 552 -47.15 -20.22 -38.06
CA TYR A 552 -47.04 -21.15 -36.95
C TYR A 552 -47.46 -20.51 -35.62
N ASP A 553 -47.96 -21.32 -34.68
CA ASP A 553 -48.48 -20.82 -33.39
C ASP A 553 -47.44 -20.04 -32.57
N GLY A 554 -46.17 -20.48 -32.58
CA GLY A 554 -45.09 -19.77 -31.88
C GLY A 554 -44.82 -18.36 -32.44
N GLU A 555 -45.18 -18.06 -33.69
CA GLU A 555 -45.05 -16.71 -34.26
C GLU A 555 -46.14 -15.76 -33.75
N LYS A 556 -47.29 -16.28 -33.33
CA LYS A 556 -48.40 -15.47 -32.78
C LYS A 556 -48.06 -14.85 -31.41
N GLU A 557 -47.07 -15.40 -30.70
CA GLU A 557 -46.56 -14.83 -29.45
C GLU A 557 -45.82 -13.51 -29.67
N ILE A 558 -45.22 -13.33 -30.85
CA ILE A 558 -44.28 -12.24 -31.16
C ILE A 558 -44.76 -11.32 -32.27
N LEU A 559 -45.84 -11.69 -32.99
CA LEU A 559 -46.44 -10.90 -34.05
C LEU A 559 -47.96 -10.96 -33.95
N LYS A 560 -48.61 -9.79 -33.87
CA LYS A 560 -50.06 -9.64 -33.74
C LYS A 560 -50.56 -8.57 -34.71
N GLY A 561 -51.06 -9.00 -35.87
CA GLY A 561 -51.38 -8.08 -36.96
C GLY A 561 -50.13 -7.31 -37.36
N ASN A 562 -50.17 -5.98 -37.26
CA ASN A 562 -49.04 -5.10 -37.55
C ASN A 562 -48.18 -4.75 -36.32
N LEU A 563 -48.35 -5.47 -35.20
CA LEU A 563 -47.57 -5.29 -33.98
C LEU A 563 -46.50 -6.38 -33.89
N ALA A 564 -45.24 -5.99 -33.74
CA ALA A 564 -44.11 -6.91 -33.58
C ALA A 564 -43.45 -6.74 -32.20
N PHE A 565 -43.05 -7.84 -31.57
CA PHE A 565 -42.43 -7.86 -30.25
C PHE A 565 -40.89 -7.84 -30.36
N PHE A 566 -40.27 -6.74 -29.99
CA PHE A 566 -38.82 -6.54 -30.05
C PHE A 566 -38.15 -6.84 -28.70
N PRO A 567 -36.94 -7.45 -28.69
CA PRO A 567 -36.14 -7.92 -29.83
C PRO A 567 -36.53 -9.31 -30.39
N ASP A 568 -37.48 -10.00 -29.75
CA ASP A 568 -37.82 -11.41 -29.97
C ASP A 568 -38.13 -11.77 -31.44
N ILE A 569 -38.75 -10.84 -32.18
CA ILE A 569 -39.07 -10.99 -33.61
C ILE A 569 -37.83 -11.29 -34.47
N MET A 570 -36.65 -10.81 -34.08
CA MET A 570 -35.40 -10.99 -34.82
C MET A 570 -34.62 -12.25 -34.40
N TYR A 571 -35.01 -12.95 -33.34
CA TYR A 571 -34.22 -14.03 -32.77
C TYR A 571 -34.02 -15.22 -33.70
N ALA A 572 -35.06 -15.60 -34.46
CA ALA A 572 -34.96 -16.70 -35.41
C ALA A 572 -33.88 -16.42 -36.47
N SER A 573 -33.99 -15.26 -37.13
CA SER A 573 -33.05 -14.82 -38.17
C SER A 573 -31.63 -14.62 -37.64
N ALA A 574 -31.47 -13.93 -36.51
CA ALA A 574 -30.15 -13.70 -35.91
C ALA A 574 -29.45 -15.01 -35.52
N ALA A 575 -30.20 -15.98 -34.98
CA ALA A 575 -29.65 -17.28 -34.65
C ALA A 575 -29.32 -18.11 -35.89
N ASN A 576 -30.20 -18.12 -36.92
CA ASN A 576 -29.97 -18.81 -38.18
C ASN A 576 -28.67 -18.35 -38.85
N ASN A 577 -28.42 -17.04 -38.90
CA ASN A 577 -27.21 -16.50 -39.54
C ASN A 577 -25.92 -17.03 -38.90
N ILE A 578 -25.84 -17.12 -37.57
CA ILE A 578 -24.62 -17.64 -36.91
C ILE A 578 -24.61 -19.17 -36.89
N TRP A 579 -25.79 -19.80 -36.82
CA TRP A 579 -25.94 -21.25 -36.88
C TRP A 579 -25.45 -21.81 -38.21
N ASN A 580 -25.74 -21.11 -39.30
CA ASN A 580 -25.28 -21.47 -40.63
C ASN A 580 -23.75 -21.45 -40.75
N VAL A 581 -23.09 -20.43 -40.22
CA VAL A 581 -21.61 -20.39 -40.17
C VAL A 581 -21.02 -21.57 -39.39
N MET A 582 -21.69 -22.00 -38.32
CA MET A 582 -21.21 -23.08 -37.45
C MET A 582 -21.48 -24.48 -38.04
N PHE A 583 -22.70 -24.73 -38.47
CA PHE A 583 -23.20 -26.05 -38.86
C PHE A 583 -23.45 -26.21 -40.36
N GLY A 584 -23.31 -25.16 -41.16
CA GLY A 584 -23.55 -25.18 -42.61
C GLY A 584 -25.02 -25.32 -43.01
N ARG A 585 -25.95 -25.06 -42.07
CA ARG A 585 -27.39 -25.21 -42.28
C ARG A 585 -28.17 -24.21 -41.43
N ARG A 586 -29.42 -23.98 -41.80
CA ARG A 586 -30.39 -23.13 -41.10
C ARG A 586 -31.52 -23.97 -40.53
N PHE A 587 -32.24 -23.42 -39.56
CA PHE A 587 -33.53 -23.94 -39.11
C PHE A 587 -34.62 -23.49 -40.08
N ASP A 588 -35.52 -24.40 -40.41
CA ASP A 588 -36.69 -24.06 -41.22
C ASP A 588 -37.68 -23.20 -40.41
N ARG A 589 -38.58 -22.48 -41.09
CA ARG A 589 -39.61 -21.63 -40.45
C ARG A 589 -40.44 -22.39 -39.43
N SER A 590 -40.75 -23.67 -39.71
CA SER A 590 -41.47 -24.56 -38.79
C SER A 590 -40.72 -24.85 -37.49
N GLU A 591 -39.40 -24.68 -37.48
CA GLU A 591 -38.53 -24.98 -36.35
C GLU A 591 -38.08 -23.71 -35.62
N HIS A 592 -38.56 -22.52 -35.99
CA HIS A 592 -38.14 -21.23 -35.44
C HIS A 592 -38.29 -21.09 -33.91
N ASP A 593 -39.04 -21.97 -33.24
CA ASP A 593 -39.08 -22.06 -31.78
C ASP A 593 -37.71 -22.40 -31.15
N ILE A 594 -36.88 -23.18 -31.84
CA ILE A 594 -35.55 -23.58 -31.38
C ILE A 594 -34.58 -22.39 -31.36
N PRO A 595 -34.34 -21.66 -32.47
CA PRO A 595 -33.49 -20.47 -32.46
C PRO A 595 -34.04 -19.37 -31.54
N ARG A 596 -35.37 -19.17 -31.47
CA ARG A 596 -35.97 -18.25 -30.48
C ARG A 596 -35.59 -18.63 -29.04
N ARG A 597 -35.69 -19.92 -28.70
CA ARG A 597 -35.31 -20.42 -27.37
C ARG A 597 -33.81 -20.22 -27.10
N LEU A 598 -32.94 -20.44 -28.09
CA LEU A 598 -31.50 -20.18 -27.96
C LEU A 598 -31.23 -18.71 -27.60
N CYS A 599 -31.84 -17.76 -28.31
CA CYS A 599 -31.72 -16.34 -28.02
C CYS A 599 -32.30 -15.93 -26.66
N ARG A 600 -33.49 -16.42 -26.30
CA ARG A 600 -34.09 -16.16 -24.97
C ARG A 600 -33.20 -16.67 -23.84
N MET A 601 -32.62 -17.87 -23.97
CA MET A 601 -31.69 -18.42 -22.97
C MET A 601 -30.35 -17.70 -22.97
N ALA A 602 -29.90 -17.21 -24.14
CA ALA A 602 -28.73 -16.37 -24.23
C ALA A 602 -28.93 -15.07 -23.42
N LEU A 603 -30.05 -14.40 -23.66
CA LEU A 603 -30.40 -13.18 -22.94
C LEU A 603 -30.60 -13.41 -21.44
N LEU A 604 -31.15 -14.56 -21.04
CA LEU A 604 -31.31 -14.94 -19.63
C LEU A 604 -29.96 -14.96 -18.89
N PHE A 605 -28.92 -15.54 -19.49
CA PHE A 605 -27.57 -15.51 -18.89
C PHE A 605 -27.00 -14.10 -18.86
N GLN A 606 -27.17 -13.32 -19.93
CA GLN A 606 -26.66 -11.94 -19.99
C GLN A 606 -27.27 -11.09 -18.88
N ARG A 607 -28.57 -11.26 -18.59
CA ARG A 607 -29.31 -10.53 -17.56
C ARG A 607 -29.25 -11.14 -16.17
N ALA A 608 -28.60 -12.29 -16.01
CA ALA A 608 -28.50 -12.94 -14.70
C ALA A 608 -27.60 -12.18 -13.72
N ASN A 609 -26.73 -11.30 -14.22
CA ASN A 609 -25.78 -10.52 -13.43
C ASN A 609 -25.92 -9.02 -13.74
N ASP A 610 -25.09 -8.18 -13.13
CA ASP A 610 -24.94 -6.77 -13.53
C ASP A 610 -23.66 -6.53 -14.36
N THR A 611 -23.44 -5.28 -14.75
CA THR A 611 -22.34 -4.84 -15.62
C THR A 611 -20.94 -5.03 -15.01
N ILE A 612 -20.85 -5.34 -13.72
CA ILE A 612 -19.61 -5.61 -12.96
C ILE A 612 -19.43 -7.13 -12.77
N GLY A 613 -20.35 -7.94 -13.28
CA GLY A 613 -20.36 -9.40 -13.16
C GLY A 613 -21.23 -9.92 -12.03
N GLY A 614 -21.92 -9.06 -11.28
CA GLY A 614 -22.79 -9.49 -10.18
C GLY A 614 -22.05 -10.02 -8.95
N ALA A 615 -22.80 -10.28 -7.88
CA ALA A 615 -22.26 -10.76 -6.61
C ALA A 615 -21.52 -12.10 -6.76
N ILE A 616 -22.01 -13.01 -7.61
CA ILE A 616 -21.40 -14.34 -7.86
C ILE A 616 -20.00 -14.27 -8.49
N SER A 617 -19.66 -13.15 -9.13
CA SER A 617 -18.29 -12.88 -9.61
C SER A 617 -17.38 -12.39 -8.49
N GLN A 618 -17.94 -11.70 -7.50
CA GLN A 618 -17.18 -11.15 -6.38
C GLN A 618 -16.83 -12.22 -5.36
N ARG A 619 -17.77 -13.15 -5.10
CA ARG A 619 -17.57 -14.28 -4.18
C ARG A 619 -18.25 -15.55 -4.67
N SER A 620 -17.51 -16.64 -4.62
CA SER A 620 -18.03 -17.97 -4.93
C SER A 620 -19.15 -18.41 -3.97
N ILE A 621 -19.16 -17.96 -2.71
CA ILE A 621 -20.20 -18.35 -1.74
C ILE A 621 -21.61 -17.95 -2.19
N PHE A 622 -21.75 -16.89 -2.99
CA PHE A 622 -23.07 -16.43 -3.42
C PHE A 622 -23.77 -17.39 -4.41
N ARG A 623 -23.04 -18.34 -5.01
CA ARG A 623 -23.63 -19.37 -5.89
C ARG A 623 -24.60 -20.30 -5.16
N TYR A 624 -24.45 -20.46 -3.85
CA TYR A 624 -25.30 -21.34 -3.05
C TYR A 624 -26.68 -20.73 -2.69
N PHE A 625 -26.91 -19.46 -3.01
CA PHE A 625 -28.19 -18.76 -2.74
C PHE A 625 -29.14 -18.76 -3.96
N GLY A 626 -28.88 -19.66 -4.92
CA GLY A 626 -29.72 -19.82 -6.10
C GLY A 626 -29.88 -18.52 -6.89
N ASN A 627 -31.12 -18.15 -7.20
CA ASN A 627 -31.40 -17.00 -8.06
C ASN A 627 -31.40 -15.64 -7.33
N MET A 628 -31.21 -15.60 -6.01
CA MET A 628 -31.11 -14.33 -5.27
C MET A 628 -29.98 -13.44 -5.81
N PHE A 629 -28.87 -14.07 -6.21
CA PHE A 629 -27.74 -13.42 -6.89
C PHE A 629 -27.60 -13.87 -8.35
N GLY A 630 -28.66 -14.40 -8.95
CA GLY A 630 -28.71 -14.76 -10.37
C GLY A 630 -28.05 -16.06 -10.79
N TYR A 631 -27.44 -16.84 -9.88
CA TYR A 631 -26.69 -18.05 -10.23
C TYR A 631 -27.54 -19.09 -10.97
N THR A 632 -28.78 -19.33 -10.53
CA THR A 632 -29.67 -20.31 -11.18
C THR A 632 -29.99 -19.92 -12.62
N ASN A 633 -30.35 -18.66 -12.87
CA ASN A 633 -30.62 -18.17 -14.23
C ASN A 633 -29.35 -18.17 -15.11
N HIS A 634 -28.20 -17.82 -14.52
CA HIS A 634 -26.91 -17.86 -15.18
C HIS A 634 -26.57 -19.27 -15.69
N ILE A 635 -26.61 -20.27 -14.81
CA ILE A 635 -26.33 -21.66 -15.18
C ILE A 635 -27.39 -22.21 -16.13
N LYS A 636 -28.68 -21.95 -15.87
CA LYS A 636 -29.79 -22.40 -16.73
C LYS A 636 -29.67 -21.87 -18.16
N GLY A 637 -29.35 -20.59 -18.33
CA GLY A 637 -29.17 -19.98 -19.64
C GLY A 637 -28.03 -20.63 -20.41
N SER A 638 -26.87 -20.81 -19.76
CA SER A 638 -25.71 -21.45 -20.39
C SER A 638 -25.95 -22.93 -20.71
N SER A 639 -26.40 -23.72 -19.73
CA SER A 639 -26.53 -25.16 -19.88
C SER A 639 -27.60 -25.54 -20.90
N THR A 640 -28.69 -24.78 -21.01
CA THR A 640 -29.72 -25.03 -22.02
C THR A 640 -29.15 -24.84 -23.43
N VAL A 641 -28.39 -23.77 -23.66
CA VAL A 641 -27.72 -23.53 -24.95
C VAL A 641 -26.72 -24.65 -25.25
N SER A 642 -25.84 -24.99 -24.30
CA SER A 642 -24.84 -26.05 -24.50
C SER A 642 -25.48 -27.43 -24.73
N ASN A 643 -26.61 -27.74 -24.08
CA ASN A 643 -27.34 -28.99 -24.30
C ASN A 643 -27.96 -29.07 -25.70
N ILE A 644 -28.52 -27.96 -26.19
CA ILE A 644 -29.05 -27.90 -27.57
C ILE A 644 -27.88 -28.07 -28.56
N ILE A 645 -26.78 -27.31 -28.38
CA ILE A 645 -25.59 -27.45 -29.22
C ILE A 645 -25.09 -28.89 -29.23
N LYS A 646 -25.00 -29.55 -28.06
CA LYS A 646 -24.59 -30.94 -27.97
C LYS A 646 -25.50 -31.87 -28.78
N LYS A 647 -26.82 -31.72 -28.68
CA LYS A 647 -27.78 -32.52 -29.46
C LYS A 647 -27.51 -32.40 -30.97
N TYR A 648 -27.25 -31.20 -31.46
CA TYR A 648 -26.97 -30.98 -32.89
C TYR A 648 -25.55 -31.39 -33.30
N LEU A 649 -24.59 -31.31 -32.38
CA LEU A 649 -23.24 -31.84 -32.57
C LEU A 649 -23.27 -33.36 -32.72
N ASP A 650 -24.01 -34.06 -31.87
CA ASP A 650 -24.18 -35.51 -31.95
C ASP A 650 -24.84 -35.94 -33.26
N TYR A 651 -25.83 -35.18 -33.74
CA TYR A 651 -26.39 -35.39 -35.07
C TYR A 651 -25.35 -35.13 -36.17
N GLN A 652 -24.57 -34.04 -36.09
CA GLN A 652 -23.56 -33.69 -37.10
C GLN A 652 -22.51 -34.80 -37.29
N LYS A 653 -22.08 -35.43 -36.20
CA LYS A 653 -21.15 -36.58 -36.25
C LYS A 653 -21.69 -37.75 -37.08
N THR A 654 -23.00 -37.90 -37.24
CA THR A 654 -23.60 -38.99 -38.02
C THR A 654 -23.65 -38.72 -39.52
N ILE A 655 -23.52 -37.46 -39.94
CA ILE A 655 -23.69 -37.03 -41.33
C ILE A 655 -22.43 -36.41 -41.94
N ILE A 656 -21.35 -36.28 -41.16
CA ILE A 656 -20.13 -35.62 -41.60
C ILE A 656 -19.52 -36.33 -42.82
N SER A 657 -19.22 -35.55 -43.86
CA SER A 657 -18.55 -36.04 -45.07
C SER A 657 -17.03 -35.91 -44.91
N GLU A 658 -16.28 -36.92 -45.34
CA GLU A 658 -14.80 -36.84 -45.37
C GLU A 658 -14.31 -35.74 -46.33
N ASN A 659 -15.04 -35.51 -47.43
CA ASN A 659 -14.55 -34.72 -48.57
C ASN A 659 -15.08 -33.28 -48.65
N ASP A 660 -16.16 -32.95 -47.94
CA ASP A 660 -16.75 -31.60 -47.98
C ASP A 660 -17.13 -31.11 -46.57
N ASP A 661 -16.72 -29.89 -46.24
CA ASP A 661 -17.05 -29.25 -44.97
C ASP A 661 -18.23 -28.28 -45.19
N GLN A 662 -19.36 -28.49 -44.51
CA GLN A 662 -20.52 -27.61 -44.62
C GLN A 662 -20.39 -26.40 -43.68
N GLY A 663 -19.75 -26.58 -42.52
CA GLY A 663 -19.55 -25.52 -41.54
C GLY A 663 -18.31 -25.72 -40.66
N PHE A 664 -18.09 -24.77 -39.75
CA PHE A 664 -16.95 -24.81 -38.82
C PHE A 664 -16.90 -26.09 -37.97
N VAL A 665 -18.05 -26.61 -37.56
CA VAL A 665 -18.15 -27.82 -36.72
C VAL A 665 -17.50 -29.03 -37.39
N ASP A 666 -17.69 -29.21 -38.71
CA ASP A 666 -17.12 -30.35 -39.45
C ASP A 666 -15.59 -30.35 -39.37
N ARG A 667 -14.97 -29.18 -39.55
CA ARG A 667 -13.52 -29.03 -39.46
C ARG A 667 -12.98 -29.30 -38.06
N TYR A 668 -13.72 -28.89 -37.03
CA TYR A 668 -13.30 -29.17 -35.66
C TYR A 668 -13.44 -30.66 -35.35
N LEU A 669 -14.51 -31.32 -35.80
CA LEU A 669 -14.69 -32.77 -35.66
C LEU A 669 -13.58 -33.55 -36.37
N LYS A 670 -13.24 -33.19 -37.62
CA LYS A 670 -12.09 -33.79 -38.33
C LYS A 670 -10.76 -33.57 -37.59
N LYS A 671 -10.59 -32.43 -36.92
CA LYS A 671 -9.41 -32.17 -36.08
C LYS A 671 -9.39 -33.02 -34.80
N LEU A 672 -10.54 -33.39 -34.26
CA LEU A 672 -10.64 -34.31 -33.11
C LEU A 672 -10.27 -35.74 -33.49
N ASP A 673 -10.56 -36.16 -34.72
CA ASP A 673 -10.31 -37.52 -35.21
C ASP A 673 -8.89 -37.74 -35.75
N GLY A 674 -8.12 -36.67 -36.00
CA GLY A 674 -6.75 -36.75 -36.53
C GLY A 674 -5.71 -37.31 -35.55
N ASP A 675 -4.62 -37.86 -36.10
CA ASP A 675 -3.52 -38.47 -35.33
C ASP A 675 -2.76 -37.51 -34.40
N ASP A 676 -2.85 -36.19 -34.68
CA ASP A 676 -2.39 -35.13 -33.77
C ASP A 676 -3.38 -34.99 -32.60
N LYS A 677 -3.39 -35.96 -31.68
CA LYS A 677 -4.01 -35.82 -30.35
C LYS A 677 -3.21 -34.84 -29.49
N LEU A 678 -3.12 -33.59 -29.93
CA LEU A 678 -2.74 -32.48 -29.07
C LEU A 678 -3.77 -32.43 -27.94
N ASN A 679 -3.31 -32.48 -26.69
CA ASN A 679 -4.13 -32.55 -25.46
C ASN A 679 -5.19 -31.43 -25.30
N ASN A 680 -5.28 -30.47 -26.22
CA ASN A 680 -6.08 -29.25 -26.10
C ASN A 680 -7.41 -29.26 -26.88
N PHE A 681 -7.66 -30.25 -27.76
CA PHE A 681 -8.91 -30.37 -28.51
C PHE A 681 -9.77 -31.50 -27.93
N THR A 682 -10.94 -31.15 -27.40
CA THR A 682 -11.93 -32.12 -26.90
C THR A 682 -13.34 -31.72 -27.34
N GLU A 683 -14.28 -32.66 -27.23
CA GLU A 683 -15.70 -32.37 -27.47
C GLU A 683 -16.27 -31.35 -26.48
N GLU A 684 -15.94 -31.46 -25.19
CA GLU A 684 -16.36 -30.48 -24.18
C GLU A 684 -15.84 -29.08 -24.52
N GLN A 685 -14.59 -28.99 -24.99
CA GLN A 685 -14.01 -27.73 -25.47
C GLN A 685 -14.80 -27.18 -26.66
N LEU A 686 -15.18 -28.03 -27.64
CA LEU A 686 -16.01 -27.61 -28.78
C LEU A 686 -17.37 -27.08 -28.34
N ILE A 687 -18.07 -27.77 -27.43
CA ILE A 687 -19.39 -27.36 -26.96
C ILE A 687 -19.33 -25.97 -26.31
N ILE A 688 -18.35 -25.74 -25.43
CA ILE A 688 -18.20 -24.43 -24.76
C ILE A 688 -17.71 -23.37 -25.74
N LEU A 689 -16.85 -23.72 -26.71
CA LEU A 689 -16.41 -22.81 -27.76
C LEU A 689 -17.57 -22.33 -28.64
N LEU A 690 -18.42 -23.24 -29.11
CA LEU A 690 -19.64 -22.89 -29.86
C LEU A 690 -20.56 -22.02 -29.01
N THR A 691 -20.74 -22.38 -27.73
CA THR A 691 -21.52 -21.57 -26.79
C THR A 691 -20.94 -20.15 -26.68
N ASP A 692 -19.63 -19.99 -26.51
CA ASP A 692 -18.94 -18.71 -26.36
C ASP A 692 -19.04 -17.81 -27.61
N VAL A 693 -19.05 -18.39 -28.81
CA VAL A 693 -19.15 -17.61 -30.06
C VAL A 693 -20.59 -17.26 -30.40
N MET A 694 -21.53 -18.19 -30.26
CA MET A 694 -22.93 -17.99 -30.68
C MET A 694 -23.71 -17.13 -29.69
N PHE A 695 -23.39 -17.23 -28.40
CA PHE A 695 -24.14 -16.55 -27.34
C PHE A 695 -24.17 -15.01 -27.45
N PRO A 696 -23.05 -14.31 -27.74
CA PRO A 696 -23.09 -12.89 -28.06
C PRO A 696 -23.90 -12.59 -29.32
N ALA A 697 -23.79 -13.40 -30.38
CA ALA A 697 -24.54 -13.18 -31.63
C ALA A 697 -26.06 -13.30 -31.41
N PHE A 698 -26.49 -14.27 -30.60
CA PHE A 698 -27.90 -14.48 -30.25
C PHE A 698 -28.54 -13.34 -29.47
N SER A 699 -27.76 -12.60 -28.67
CA SER A 699 -28.29 -11.60 -27.74
C SER A 699 -27.93 -10.16 -28.11
N ALA A 700 -26.64 -9.87 -28.34
CA ALA A 700 -26.14 -8.52 -28.55
C ALA A 700 -26.67 -7.86 -29.83
N ILE A 701 -26.74 -8.60 -30.95
CA ILE A 701 -27.15 -8.07 -32.25
C ILE A 701 -28.63 -7.64 -32.22
N PRO A 702 -29.60 -8.51 -31.86
CA PRO A 702 -31.01 -8.11 -31.74
C PRO A 702 -31.24 -6.95 -30.77
N ILE A 703 -30.49 -6.91 -29.66
CA ILE A 703 -30.57 -5.82 -28.67
C ILE A 703 -30.13 -4.49 -29.27
N MET A 704 -28.99 -4.47 -29.97
CA MET A 704 -28.50 -3.23 -30.57
C MET A 704 -29.40 -2.74 -31.69
N ILE A 705 -29.93 -3.64 -32.53
CA ILE A 705 -30.92 -3.28 -33.55
C ILE A 705 -32.16 -2.66 -32.90
N THR A 706 -32.65 -3.24 -31.79
CA THR A 706 -33.79 -2.68 -31.05
C THR A 706 -33.47 -1.29 -30.50
N HIS A 707 -32.25 -1.04 -30.01
CA HIS A 707 -31.82 0.31 -29.65
C HIS A 707 -31.82 1.25 -30.86
N VAL A 708 -31.31 0.82 -32.02
CA VAL A 708 -31.32 1.65 -33.25
C VAL A 708 -32.74 2.06 -33.62
N ILE A 709 -33.67 1.09 -33.69
CA ILE A 709 -35.08 1.37 -33.99
C ILE A 709 -35.70 2.33 -32.97
N LYS A 710 -35.47 2.11 -31.66
CA LYS A 710 -35.97 3.03 -30.61
C LYS A 710 -35.41 4.44 -30.78
N TYR A 711 -34.12 4.60 -31.05
CA TYR A 711 -33.53 5.93 -31.25
C TYR A 711 -34.07 6.63 -32.50
N LEU A 712 -34.23 5.90 -33.59
CA LEU A 712 -34.84 6.43 -34.81
C LEU A 712 -36.28 6.90 -34.56
N MET A 713 -37.09 6.13 -33.83
CA MET A 713 -38.47 6.51 -33.49
C MET A 713 -38.54 7.77 -32.60
N HIS A 714 -37.58 7.96 -31.70
CA HIS A 714 -37.47 9.18 -30.88
C HIS A 714 -36.88 10.38 -31.64
N HIS A 715 -36.28 10.15 -32.81
CA HIS A 715 -35.68 11.20 -33.64
C HIS A 715 -36.18 11.13 -35.09
N PRO A 716 -37.44 11.52 -35.37
CA PRO A 716 -38.05 11.37 -36.69
C PRO A 716 -37.28 12.02 -37.84
N ARG A 717 -36.59 13.15 -37.58
CA ARG A 717 -35.73 13.80 -38.59
C ARG A 717 -34.52 12.94 -38.97
N VAL A 718 -33.99 12.15 -38.04
CA VAL A 718 -32.90 11.21 -38.34
C VAL A 718 -33.45 10.00 -39.10
N MET A 719 -34.62 9.47 -38.69
CA MET A 719 -35.33 8.42 -39.42
C MET A 719 -35.55 8.82 -40.88
N GLU A 720 -36.10 10.02 -41.13
CA GLU A 720 -36.36 10.54 -42.48
C GLU A 720 -35.07 10.63 -43.32
N LYS A 721 -33.97 11.13 -42.75
CA LYS A 721 -32.67 11.17 -43.45
C LYS A 721 -32.15 9.77 -43.82
N VAL A 722 -32.25 8.80 -42.90
CA VAL A 722 -31.86 7.41 -43.17
C VAL A 722 -32.74 6.82 -44.28
N GLN A 723 -34.05 6.99 -44.18
CA GLN A 723 -35.00 6.52 -45.17
C GLN A 723 -34.72 7.13 -46.56
N ASN A 724 -34.53 8.45 -46.64
CA ASN A 724 -34.17 9.14 -47.88
C ASN A 724 -32.82 8.65 -48.45
N GLU A 725 -31.82 8.40 -47.61
CA GLU A 725 -30.54 7.84 -48.07
C GLU A 725 -30.74 6.46 -48.72
N ILE A 726 -31.51 5.58 -48.07
CA ILE A 726 -31.84 4.25 -48.58
C ILE A 726 -32.64 4.34 -49.89
N ASP A 727 -33.67 5.18 -49.93
CA ASP A 727 -34.54 5.33 -51.09
C ASP A 727 -33.78 5.87 -52.31
N ASN A 728 -32.80 6.75 -52.10
CA ASN A 728 -31.96 7.30 -53.17
C ASN A 728 -30.92 6.31 -53.71
N VAL A 729 -30.36 5.44 -52.86
CA VAL A 729 -29.25 4.53 -53.22
C VAL A 729 -29.76 3.16 -53.68
N VAL A 730 -30.71 2.60 -52.93
CA VAL A 730 -31.24 1.25 -53.12
C VAL A 730 -32.61 1.29 -53.82
N GLY A 731 -33.44 2.28 -53.47
CA GLY A 731 -34.84 2.36 -53.91
C GLY A 731 -35.74 1.36 -53.20
N THR A 732 -36.93 1.13 -53.76
CA THR A 732 -37.96 0.24 -53.18
C THR A 732 -38.15 -1.07 -53.94
N GLY A 733 -37.47 -1.25 -55.09
CA GLY A 733 -37.66 -2.40 -55.98
C GLY A 733 -36.79 -3.63 -55.67
N ARG A 734 -35.83 -3.52 -54.74
CA ARG A 734 -34.95 -4.62 -54.31
C ARG A 734 -34.52 -4.43 -52.86
N LEU A 735 -34.05 -5.51 -52.23
CA LEU A 735 -33.37 -5.42 -50.95
C LEU A 735 -31.97 -4.82 -51.11
N ALA A 736 -31.52 -4.14 -50.05
CA ALA A 736 -30.14 -3.68 -49.95
C ALA A 736 -29.18 -4.89 -49.91
N THR A 737 -28.00 -4.70 -50.45
CA THR A 737 -26.94 -5.72 -50.52
C THR A 737 -25.66 -5.20 -49.87
N TRP A 738 -24.69 -6.09 -49.69
CA TRP A 738 -23.37 -5.72 -49.16
C TRP A 738 -22.72 -4.55 -49.94
N ASP A 739 -22.87 -4.53 -51.26
CA ASP A 739 -22.24 -3.53 -52.12
C ASP A 739 -22.84 -2.12 -51.95
N ASP A 740 -24.07 -2.02 -51.42
CA ASP A 740 -24.73 -0.75 -51.14
C ASP A 740 -24.19 -0.09 -49.87
N ARG A 741 -23.66 -0.87 -48.92
CA ARG A 741 -23.24 -0.38 -47.60
C ARG A 741 -22.26 0.79 -47.65
N LYS A 742 -21.32 0.77 -48.59
CA LYS A 742 -20.33 1.85 -48.78
C LYS A 742 -20.97 3.18 -49.20
N ASN A 743 -22.18 3.12 -49.77
CA ASN A 743 -22.95 4.24 -50.27
C ASN A 743 -24.07 4.66 -49.29
N LEU A 744 -24.16 4.02 -48.11
CA LEU A 744 -25.11 4.34 -47.04
C LEU A 744 -24.39 4.86 -45.78
N PRO A 745 -23.54 5.92 -45.88
CA PRO A 745 -22.74 6.40 -44.77
C PRO A 745 -23.57 6.96 -43.61
N TYR A 746 -24.72 7.61 -43.87
CA TYR A 746 -25.57 8.19 -42.83
C TYR A 746 -26.26 7.10 -41.98
N LEU A 747 -26.73 6.02 -42.61
CA LEU A 747 -27.23 4.84 -41.90
C LEU A 747 -26.14 4.21 -41.02
N GLU A 748 -24.95 3.97 -41.55
CA GLU A 748 -23.84 3.39 -40.78
C GLU A 748 -23.38 4.33 -39.65
N ALA A 749 -23.38 5.64 -39.87
CA ALA A 749 -23.15 6.66 -38.84
C ALA A 749 -24.22 6.62 -37.74
N THR A 750 -25.49 6.37 -38.10
CA THR A 750 -26.61 6.25 -37.16
C THR A 750 -26.46 5.00 -36.28
N ILE A 751 -26.05 3.87 -36.86
CA ILE A 751 -25.75 2.65 -36.10
C ILE A 751 -24.59 2.90 -35.12
N ARG A 752 -23.51 3.56 -35.56
CA ARG A 752 -22.36 3.89 -34.71
C ARG A 752 -22.70 4.84 -33.57
N GLU A 753 -23.48 5.88 -33.85
CA GLU A 753 -23.95 6.81 -32.81
C GLU A 753 -24.85 6.11 -31.79
N THR A 754 -25.69 5.17 -32.25
CA THR A 754 -26.48 4.33 -31.34
C THR A 754 -25.58 3.46 -30.47
N MET A 755 -24.57 2.79 -31.03
CA MET A 755 -23.60 1.97 -30.26
C MET A 755 -22.79 2.78 -29.25
N ARG A 756 -22.47 4.04 -29.57
CA ARG A 756 -21.81 4.96 -28.64
C ARG A 756 -22.74 5.27 -27.46
N ILE A 757 -23.90 5.86 -27.75
CA ILE A 757 -24.80 6.38 -26.70
C ILE A 757 -25.42 5.24 -25.89
N GLU A 758 -25.81 4.15 -26.54
CA GLU A 758 -26.23 2.89 -25.91
C GLU A 758 -25.03 1.94 -25.80
N THR A 759 -24.19 2.23 -24.80
CA THR A 759 -23.01 1.41 -24.53
C THR A 759 -23.44 0.03 -24.04
N LEU A 760 -23.52 -0.94 -24.94
CA LEU A 760 -24.00 -2.30 -24.66
C LEU A 760 -23.24 -2.98 -23.50
N THR A 761 -21.91 -2.86 -23.50
CA THR A 761 -20.99 -3.42 -22.50
C THR A 761 -20.20 -2.30 -21.81
N PRO A 762 -20.80 -1.58 -20.83
CA PRO A 762 -20.19 -0.38 -20.23
C PRO A 762 -18.75 -0.54 -19.72
N LEU A 763 -18.41 -1.70 -19.17
CA LEU A 763 -17.07 -1.99 -18.62
C LEU A 763 -16.26 -2.97 -19.46
N SER A 764 -16.70 -3.24 -20.70
CA SER A 764 -16.16 -4.32 -21.54
C SER A 764 -16.12 -5.67 -20.81
N VAL A 765 -15.36 -6.63 -21.33
CA VAL A 765 -15.04 -7.89 -20.63
C VAL A 765 -13.78 -7.65 -19.80
N THR A 766 -13.81 -8.02 -18.51
CA THR A 766 -12.70 -7.81 -17.57
C THR A 766 -11.37 -8.39 -18.09
N HIS A 767 -10.32 -7.59 -18.01
CA HIS A 767 -8.95 -7.96 -18.31
C HIS A 767 -8.19 -8.32 -17.03
N LYS A 768 -7.06 -9.02 -17.14
CA LYS A 768 -6.18 -9.35 -16.02
C LYS A 768 -4.73 -9.13 -16.41
N CYS A 769 -3.97 -8.54 -15.49
CA CYS A 769 -2.54 -8.33 -15.63
C CYS A 769 -1.78 -9.67 -15.53
N LEU A 770 -1.07 -10.08 -16.57
CA LEU A 770 -0.34 -11.34 -16.67
C LEU A 770 1.08 -11.27 -16.12
N LYS A 771 1.70 -10.09 -16.10
CA LYS A 771 3.04 -9.84 -15.55
C LYS A 771 3.11 -8.47 -14.90
N LYS A 772 3.94 -8.31 -13.86
CA LYS A 772 4.17 -7.00 -13.23
C LYS A 772 4.55 -5.99 -14.32
N THR A 773 3.85 -4.87 -14.35
CA THR A 773 4.04 -3.85 -15.38
C THR A 773 3.66 -2.47 -14.87
N THR A 774 3.63 -1.46 -15.73
CA THR A 774 3.14 -0.11 -15.42
C THR A 774 1.91 0.25 -16.25
N LEU A 775 1.08 1.17 -15.78
CA LEU A 775 -0.07 1.73 -16.51
C LEU A 775 -0.28 3.17 -16.06
N GLY A 776 -0.23 4.14 -16.97
CA GLY A 776 -0.44 5.55 -16.62
C GLY A 776 0.51 6.07 -15.51
N GLY A 777 1.73 5.54 -15.45
CA GLY A 777 2.72 5.88 -14.41
C GLY A 777 2.60 5.08 -13.11
N TYR A 778 1.57 4.24 -12.95
CA TYR A 778 1.35 3.39 -11.79
C TYR A 778 1.97 2.01 -11.96
N GLU A 779 2.49 1.39 -10.91
CA GLU A 779 2.88 -0.02 -10.94
C GLU A 779 1.64 -0.92 -10.80
N ILE A 780 1.50 -1.87 -11.72
CA ILE A 780 0.40 -2.83 -11.77
C ILE A 780 0.94 -4.23 -11.44
N PRO A 781 0.57 -4.79 -10.27
CA PRO A 781 0.93 -6.16 -9.91
C PRO A 781 0.34 -7.19 -10.87
N VAL A 782 0.99 -8.35 -10.94
CA VAL A 782 0.42 -9.54 -11.59
C VAL A 782 -0.92 -9.92 -10.96
N ASN A 783 -1.83 -10.49 -11.74
CA ASN A 783 -3.19 -10.87 -11.36
C ASN A 783 -4.14 -9.72 -10.99
N THR A 784 -3.73 -8.46 -11.20
CA THR A 784 -4.63 -7.31 -11.06
C THR A 784 -5.72 -7.35 -12.11
N SER A 785 -6.98 -7.25 -11.69
CA SER A 785 -8.12 -7.16 -12.61
C SER A 785 -8.24 -5.74 -13.17
N ILE A 786 -8.66 -5.61 -14.42
CA ILE A 786 -8.77 -4.30 -15.09
C ILE A 786 -10.12 -4.20 -15.78
N PHE A 787 -10.89 -3.18 -15.40
CA PHE A 787 -12.09 -2.75 -16.12
C PHE A 787 -11.75 -1.60 -17.06
N THR A 788 -12.15 -1.74 -18.32
CA THR A 788 -12.07 -0.66 -19.31
C THR A 788 -13.45 -0.01 -19.42
N ASN A 789 -13.61 1.18 -18.86
CA ASN A 789 -14.90 1.85 -18.80
C ASN A 789 -15.23 2.53 -20.15
N LEU A 790 -15.80 1.75 -21.06
CA LEU A 790 -16.28 2.23 -22.36
C LEU A 790 -17.38 3.28 -22.20
N ALA A 791 -18.25 3.15 -21.20
CA ALA A 791 -19.30 4.13 -20.96
C ALA A 791 -18.74 5.53 -20.64
N ALA A 792 -17.59 5.61 -19.95
CA ALA A 792 -16.92 6.88 -19.69
C ALA A 792 -16.46 7.55 -20.99
N ILE A 793 -15.79 6.82 -21.89
CA ILE A 793 -15.34 7.41 -23.17
C ILE A 793 -16.49 7.73 -24.11
N HIS A 794 -17.55 6.93 -24.10
CA HIS A 794 -18.71 7.16 -24.95
C HIS A 794 -19.48 8.40 -24.52
N HIS A 795 -19.40 8.79 -23.24
CA HIS A 795 -20.10 9.95 -22.69
C HIS A 795 -19.16 11.10 -22.28
N ASP A 796 -17.90 11.07 -22.72
CA ASP A 796 -16.91 12.07 -22.35
C ASP A 796 -17.18 13.40 -23.09
N PRO A 797 -17.53 14.50 -22.38
CA PRO A 797 -17.73 15.80 -23.02
C PRO A 797 -16.46 16.34 -23.67
N ASP A 798 -15.27 15.94 -23.24
CA ASP A 798 -14.00 16.40 -23.85
C ASP A 798 -13.79 15.73 -25.22
N LEU A 799 -14.33 14.53 -25.44
CA LEU A 799 -14.26 13.82 -26.72
C LEU A 799 -15.41 14.18 -27.66
N TRP A 800 -16.61 14.41 -27.12
CA TRP A 800 -17.83 14.54 -27.94
C TRP A 800 -18.45 15.93 -27.91
N GLY A 801 -18.07 16.82 -26.98
CA GLY A 801 -18.70 18.11 -26.73
C GLY A 801 -20.07 17.96 -26.05
N ASP A 802 -21.05 17.44 -26.81
CA ASP A 802 -22.45 17.24 -26.43
C ASP A 802 -22.83 15.74 -26.39
N PRO A 803 -22.22 14.93 -25.50
CA PRO A 803 -22.30 13.46 -25.54
C PRO A 803 -23.70 12.87 -25.37
N LYS A 804 -24.64 13.63 -24.80
CA LYS A 804 -26.04 13.20 -24.58
C LYS A 804 -26.95 13.42 -25.79
N ILE A 805 -26.51 14.22 -26.77
CA ILE A 805 -27.29 14.51 -27.98
C ILE A 805 -27.00 13.41 -29.00
N PHE A 806 -28.05 12.71 -29.43
CA PHE A 806 -28.01 11.76 -30.52
C PHE A 806 -27.78 12.48 -31.85
N ARG A 807 -26.56 12.39 -32.38
CA ARG A 807 -26.13 13.10 -33.59
C ARG A 807 -25.27 12.20 -34.48
N PRO A 808 -25.86 11.46 -35.43
CA PRO A 808 -25.14 10.62 -36.37
C PRO A 808 -24.01 11.35 -37.12
N GLU A 809 -24.18 12.65 -37.37
CA GLU A 809 -23.22 13.49 -38.09
C GLU A 809 -21.81 13.49 -37.47
N ARG A 810 -21.64 13.11 -36.20
CA ARG A 810 -20.31 12.92 -35.56
C ARG A 810 -19.45 11.87 -36.26
N PHE A 811 -20.08 10.89 -36.89
CA PHE A 811 -19.41 9.81 -37.60
C PHE A 811 -19.30 10.08 -39.09
N LEU A 812 -19.53 11.32 -39.53
CA LEU A 812 -19.35 11.76 -40.90
C LEU A 812 -18.23 12.80 -40.97
N LYS A 813 -17.48 12.76 -42.06
CA LYS A 813 -16.55 13.81 -42.45
C LYS A 813 -17.30 14.91 -43.19
N GLU A 814 -16.62 16.02 -43.46
CA GLU A 814 -17.18 17.16 -44.23
C GLU A 814 -17.64 16.76 -45.64
N ASP A 815 -17.01 15.75 -46.25
CA ASP A 815 -17.37 15.22 -47.57
C ASP A 815 -18.54 14.22 -47.54
N GLY A 816 -19.17 14.03 -46.38
CA GLY A 816 -20.26 13.06 -46.18
C GLY A 816 -19.81 11.61 -46.08
N GLN A 817 -18.52 11.31 -46.20
CA GLN A 817 -18.01 9.97 -46.00
C GLN A 817 -17.94 9.61 -44.52
N LEU A 818 -17.98 8.31 -44.26
CA LEU A 818 -17.90 7.78 -42.91
C LEU A 818 -16.53 8.05 -42.27
N ALA A 819 -16.55 8.63 -41.07
CA ALA A 819 -15.37 8.88 -40.26
C ALA A 819 -14.84 7.58 -39.62
N LYS A 820 -13.61 7.64 -39.11
CA LYS A 820 -13.02 6.52 -38.37
C LYS A 820 -13.74 6.33 -37.04
N ASP A 821 -14.19 5.11 -36.78
CA ASP A 821 -14.76 4.76 -35.48
C ASP A 821 -13.64 4.60 -34.43
N PHE A 822 -13.65 5.46 -33.42
CA PHE A 822 -12.75 5.40 -32.28
C PHE A 822 -13.48 5.07 -30.97
N THR A 823 -14.76 4.67 -31.02
CA THR A 823 -15.56 4.35 -29.83
C THR A 823 -15.13 3.05 -29.14
N LEU A 824 -14.44 2.15 -29.87
CA LEU A 824 -13.99 0.84 -29.36
C LEU A 824 -15.14 -0.03 -28.78
N PRO A 825 -16.33 -0.10 -29.41
CA PRO A 825 -17.48 -0.79 -28.82
C PRO A 825 -17.30 -2.32 -28.81
N PHE A 826 -16.34 -2.81 -29.59
CA PHE A 826 -15.92 -4.21 -29.69
C PHE A 826 -14.58 -4.49 -28.98
N GLY A 827 -14.03 -3.51 -28.26
CA GLY A 827 -12.69 -3.56 -27.68
C GLY A 827 -11.59 -3.24 -28.70
N PHE A 828 -10.34 -3.65 -28.40
CA PHE A 828 -9.17 -3.41 -29.24
C PHE A 828 -8.08 -4.46 -28.96
N GLY A 829 -7.06 -4.52 -29.83
CA GLY A 829 -5.87 -5.36 -29.66
C GLY A 829 -6.12 -6.87 -29.81
N ARG A 830 -5.30 -7.70 -29.15
CA ARG A 830 -5.31 -9.17 -29.30
C ARG A 830 -6.62 -9.82 -28.82
N ARG A 831 -7.31 -9.17 -27.89
CA ARG A 831 -8.61 -9.56 -27.32
C ARG A 831 -9.80 -8.88 -27.99
N LEU A 832 -9.62 -8.18 -29.12
CA LEU A 832 -10.71 -7.62 -29.92
C LEU A 832 -11.82 -8.66 -30.15
N CYS A 833 -13.08 -8.22 -30.12
CA CYS A 833 -14.23 -9.08 -30.41
C CYS A 833 -14.01 -9.84 -31.73
N ALA A 834 -14.08 -11.16 -31.65
CA ALA A 834 -13.94 -12.03 -32.82
C ALA A 834 -15.02 -11.76 -33.88
N GLY A 835 -16.21 -11.38 -33.44
CA GLY A 835 -17.38 -11.19 -34.28
C GLY A 835 -17.62 -9.74 -34.73
N GLU A 836 -16.68 -8.80 -34.57
CA GLU A 836 -16.93 -7.39 -34.92
C GLU A 836 -17.44 -7.23 -36.37
N THR A 837 -16.70 -7.74 -37.35
CA THR A 837 -17.06 -7.61 -38.77
C THR A 837 -18.41 -8.27 -39.06
N TYR A 838 -18.63 -9.46 -38.49
CA TYR A 838 -19.88 -10.21 -38.62
C TYR A 838 -21.07 -9.46 -38.00
N ALA A 839 -20.91 -8.92 -36.78
CA ALA A 839 -21.97 -8.23 -36.06
C ALA A 839 -22.34 -6.90 -36.74
N ARG A 840 -21.34 -6.12 -37.19
CA ARG A 840 -21.59 -4.87 -37.93
C ARG A 840 -22.39 -5.14 -39.21
N TYR A 841 -22.08 -6.24 -39.91
CA TYR A 841 -22.84 -6.63 -41.09
C TYR A 841 -24.29 -7.00 -40.77
N ASN A 842 -24.50 -7.92 -39.83
CA ASN A 842 -25.84 -8.35 -39.47
C ASN A 842 -26.70 -7.19 -38.94
N MET A 843 -26.12 -6.28 -38.15
CA MET A 843 -26.82 -5.08 -37.71
C MET A 843 -27.18 -4.18 -38.90
N PHE A 844 -26.26 -3.95 -39.83
CA PHE A 844 -26.50 -3.14 -41.01
C PHE A 844 -27.64 -3.70 -41.88
N GLU A 845 -27.55 -4.99 -42.25
CA GLU A 845 -28.54 -5.67 -43.10
C GLU A 845 -29.94 -5.68 -42.48
N THR A 846 -30.04 -6.02 -41.20
CA THR A 846 -31.34 -6.06 -40.54
C THR A 846 -31.92 -4.65 -40.36
N VAL A 847 -31.11 -3.64 -40.04
CA VAL A 847 -31.59 -2.26 -39.90
C VAL A 847 -32.03 -1.70 -41.25
N VAL A 848 -31.23 -1.88 -42.31
CA VAL A 848 -31.59 -1.37 -43.65
C VAL A 848 -32.87 -2.03 -44.14
N LEU A 849 -33.03 -3.35 -43.98
CA LEU A 849 -34.25 -4.07 -44.35
C LEU A 849 -35.48 -3.52 -43.63
N LEU A 850 -35.38 -3.34 -42.30
CA LEU A 850 -36.46 -2.85 -41.47
C LEU A 850 -36.86 -1.41 -41.84
N VAL A 851 -35.88 -0.50 -41.97
CA VAL A 851 -36.13 0.92 -42.24
C VAL A 851 -36.56 1.18 -43.69
N GLN A 852 -36.07 0.37 -44.63
CA GLN A 852 -36.51 0.42 -46.03
C GLN A 852 -38.00 0.06 -46.16
N ASN A 853 -38.46 -0.95 -45.43
CA ASN A 853 -39.78 -1.55 -45.65
C ASN A 853 -40.88 -1.06 -44.69
N PHE A 854 -40.54 -0.44 -43.56
CA PHE A 854 -41.52 -0.10 -42.53
C PHE A 854 -41.34 1.28 -41.92
N ASN A 855 -42.48 1.90 -41.57
CA ASN A 855 -42.60 3.00 -40.64
C ASN A 855 -42.91 2.45 -39.24
N PHE A 856 -42.31 3.05 -38.21
CA PHE A 856 -42.37 2.55 -36.84
C PHE A 856 -43.16 3.52 -35.95
N PHE A 857 -44.09 2.99 -35.15
CA PHE A 857 -44.90 3.78 -34.23
C PHE A 857 -44.88 3.21 -32.82
N PHE A 858 -44.81 4.09 -31.83
CA PHE A 858 -44.96 3.70 -30.42
C PHE A 858 -46.40 3.28 -30.15
N ILE A 859 -46.54 2.34 -29.22
CA ILE A 859 -47.83 1.89 -28.71
C ILE A 859 -48.00 2.44 -27.30
N GLU A 860 -49.19 2.94 -27.00
CA GLU A 860 -49.53 3.42 -25.67
C GLU A 860 -49.43 2.29 -24.63
N GLY A 861 -48.82 2.57 -23.46
CA GLY A 861 -48.60 1.60 -22.40
C GLY A 861 -47.33 0.74 -22.52
N GLU A 862 -46.70 0.70 -23.70
CA GLU A 862 -45.43 -0.03 -23.90
C GLU A 862 -44.22 0.77 -23.35
N PRO A 863 -43.11 0.10 -22.95
CA PRO A 863 -41.93 0.75 -22.38
C PRO A 863 -41.06 1.47 -23.44
N SER A 864 -41.64 2.42 -24.15
CA SER A 864 -41.09 3.16 -25.29
C SER A 864 -39.93 4.11 -24.95
N SER A 865 -39.89 4.66 -23.73
CA SER A 865 -38.80 5.57 -23.31
C SER A 865 -37.41 4.96 -23.48
N LEU A 866 -36.42 5.80 -23.85
CA LEU A 866 -35.01 5.41 -23.94
C LEU A 866 -34.44 5.00 -22.57
N GLU A 867 -35.00 5.48 -21.46
CA GLU A 867 -34.60 5.14 -20.09
C GLU A 867 -35.05 3.73 -19.66
N ASN A 868 -36.00 3.11 -20.38
CA ASN A 868 -36.51 1.78 -20.07
C ASN A 868 -35.51 0.68 -20.44
N LYS A 869 -34.52 0.51 -19.58
CA LYS A 869 -33.42 -0.44 -19.71
C LYS A 869 -33.45 -1.48 -18.58
N LEU A 870 -32.89 -2.64 -18.86
CA LEU A 870 -32.70 -3.75 -17.93
C LEU A 870 -31.20 -3.97 -17.69
N PRO A 871 -30.81 -4.26 -16.43
CA PRO A 871 -29.43 -4.54 -16.09
C PRO A 871 -29.03 -5.94 -16.56
N GLY A 872 -27.73 -6.14 -16.67
CA GLY A 872 -27.09 -7.32 -17.22
C GLY A 872 -25.58 -7.16 -17.26
N LEU A 873 -24.87 -8.22 -17.64
CA LEU A 873 -23.53 -8.10 -18.24
C LEU A 873 -23.55 -7.13 -19.43
N ILE A 874 -24.67 -7.12 -20.16
CA ILE A 874 -25.01 -6.10 -21.16
C ILE A 874 -26.23 -5.29 -20.69
N VAL A 875 -26.24 -4.00 -21.02
CA VAL A 875 -27.43 -3.15 -20.83
C VAL A 875 -28.36 -3.39 -22.01
N SER A 876 -29.61 -3.77 -21.74
CA SER A 876 -30.60 -4.09 -22.79
C SER A 876 -31.86 -3.26 -22.64
N PRO A 877 -32.61 -2.96 -23.72
CA PRO A 877 -33.91 -2.33 -23.57
C PRO A 877 -34.88 -3.32 -22.93
N LYS A 878 -35.91 -2.81 -22.26
CA LYS A 878 -37.09 -3.63 -21.97
C LYS A 878 -37.72 -4.06 -23.28
N GLU A 879 -38.20 -5.30 -23.32
CA GLU A 879 -39.02 -5.80 -24.43
C GLU A 879 -40.22 -4.88 -24.63
N LEU A 880 -40.59 -4.66 -25.88
CA LEU A 880 -41.71 -3.81 -26.24
C LEU A 880 -42.38 -4.24 -27.54
N TRP A 881 -43.68 -4.03 -27.62
CA TRP A 881 -44.40 -4.09 -28.88
C TRP A 881 -44.20 -2.79 -29.66
N ILE A 882 -43.93 -2.92 -30.96
CA ILE A 882 -43.79 -1.80 -31.90
C ILE A 882 -44.77 -2.03 -33.04
N ARG A 883 -45.51 -0.98 -33.43
CA ARG A 883 -46.39 -1.03 -34.60
C ARG A 883 -45.57 -0.73 -35.85
N LEU A 884 -45.67 -1.63 -36.84
CA LEU A 884 -45.00 -1.56 -38.13
C LEU A 884 -46.03 -1.28 -39.22
N GLU A 885 -45.87 -0.21 -39.98
CA GLU A 885 -46.70 0.05 -41.16
C GLU A 885 -45.82 -0.05 -42.41
N SER A 886 -46.25 -0.79 -43.43
CA SER A 886 -45.47 -0.93 -44.66
C SER A 886 -45.25 0.45 -45.30
N ARG A 887 -44.02 0.68 -45.76
CA ARG A 887 -43.65 1.84 -46.59
C ARG A 887 -43.93 1.56 -48.06
#